data_AF-A0A9W9Y0D9-F1
#
_entry.id   AF-A0A9W9Y0D9-F1
#
_cell.length_a   1.000
_cell.length_b   1.000
_cell.length_c   1.000
_cell.angle_alpha   90.00
_cell.angle_beta   90.00
_cell.angle_gamma   90.00
#
_symmetry.space_group_name_H-M   'P 1'
#
loop_
_entity.id
_entity.type
_entity.pdbx_description
1 polymer ?
#
loop_
_entity_poly.entity_id
_entity_poly.type
_entity_poly.pdbx_seq_one_letter_code
_entity_poly.pdbx_strand_id
1 'polypeptide(L)'
;MPLLRASRPKVLVPEKLSPDGLALLRSSLDVHERKGLSADELLQIIPDYDALLIRSEVKVTATVLQAAKNLKVVARAGVGVDNVDVEEATKLGIVVVNSPSGNIGAAAEHTIALMMSMARKIPESCASLKDGKWERSKFVGVEVKGKTLSIIGLGKVGLTVARLAKGLGMNVNALDPYASPAVAASASVALVSSLPELLASADFLTIHTPLIASTRGMIAEAELAQLKPGARVLNVARGGTFDEEALLVALESGHLAGAAIDVFTSEPPAPGSSAARLIAHPRAVVTPHLGASTVEAQENVSVDVCEQVLEILQGSLPRSAVNAPLILPEEYKKLQPFVRLVEKLGSLYTQHYAASPGGAMSRNTFDLIYQGELASINNTKPLFTALIKGLLSPISSMEGLNINIVNAELVARERGIFVSEQHSRDPSDHSSYSSLVTLVARPPSRASSRAPASADTSTGSIPDQQQRIISGTCSGDQPLITRLGRFEASFEPEGTLLICENYDSPGKIGVVGNILGQEGVNINFMAVAPVSTKLVLNETPKKSLPTDGSEEPVAKGQLLKEALMILGIDRGVPAHVTAALARETGILKICPIYPKEETNSLKGKPKADYERKLNEATAVVKTKETALAQQREVAEGVAQEVNSLKGQLAAKETQLGELRDANVKIFGDLRVTKEEKSKLDQQLEQGTAEVVVLVQQSDGHGRAGKRPQEKCAKLESTIDTLAKEEADLEEEVEWREQALHESNKQSLQDVQKLEGDNRVLLDPNKEFLYQSVATDIEHQQTRDRVGNRRSSGGSKHCTSLRSQTSSRCKTCKSRRVTTTFC
;
A
#
# COMPACT_ATOMS: atom_id res chain seq x y z
N MET A 1 -4.24 -27.84 26.71
CA MET A 1 -3.79 -26.83 25.72
C MET A 1 -4.95 -25.89 25.45
N PRO A 2 -4.96 -24.66 25.98
CA PRO A 2 -5.97 -23.69 25.58
C PRO A 2 -5.72 -23.33 24.13
N LEU A 3 -6.75 -23.47 23.29
CA LEU A 3 -6.77 -22.99 21.91
C LEU A 3 -6.29 -21.53 21.90
N LEU A 4 -5.16 -21.27 21.24
CA LEU A 4 -4.71 -19.92 20.90
C LEU A 4 -5.91 -19.21 20.24
N ARG A 5 -6.60 -18.33 20.98
CA ARG A 5 -7.53 -17.38 20.37
C ARG A 5 -6.72 -16.62 19.33
N ALA A 6 -7.07 -16.76 18.05
CA ALA A 6 -6.56 -15.88 17.02
C ALA A 6 -6.68 -14.43 17.53
N SER A 7 -5.58 -13.68 17.48
CA SER A 7 -5.55 -12.29 17.92
C SER A 7 -6.70 -11.54 17.26
N ARG A 8 -7.47 -10.79 18.06
CA ARG A 8 -8.60 -9.99 17.53
C ARG A 8 -8.06 -9.04 16.46
N PRO A 9 -8.76 -8.87 15.31
CA PRO A 9 -8.34 -7.92 14.30
C PRO A 9 -8.20 -6.52 14.89
N LYS A 10 -7.14 -5.82 14.49
CA LYS A 10 -6.82 -4.48 14.99
C LYS A 10 -7.39 -3.41 14.07
N VAL A 11 -8.04 -2.41 14.67
CA VAL A 11 -8.71 -1.33 13.96
C VAL A 11 -8.13 0.01 14.39
N LEU A 12 -7.59 0.78 13.44
CA LEU A 12 -7.10 2.14 13.68
C LEU A 12 -8.17 3.17 13.37
N VAL A 13 -8.44 4.06 14.32
CA VAL A 13 -9.37 5.18 14.18
C VAL A 13 -8.62 6.49 14.48
N PRO A 14 -8.02 7.14 13.47
CA PRO A 14 -7.24 8.36 13.67
C PRO A 14 -8.08 9.64 13.77
N GLU A 15 -9.38 9.57 13.52
CA GLU A 15 -10.29 10.73 13.49
C GLU A 15 -11.48 10.53 14.44
N LYS A 16 -12.26 11.59 14.67
CA LYS A 16 -13.44 11.51 15.55
C LYS A 16 -14.58 10.76 14.85
N LEU A 17 -15.01 9.64 15.43
CA LEU A 17 -16.23 8.90 15.09
C LEU A 17 -17.27 8.97 16.21
N SER A 18 -18.52 8.59 15.90
CA SER A 18 -19.59 8.56 16.90
C SER A 18 -19.33 7.44 17.93
N PRO A 19 -19.69 7.66 19.22
CA PRO A 19 -19.60 6.62 20.25
C PRO A 19 -20.37 5.35 19.88
N ASP A 20 -21.54 5.50 19.24
CA ASP A 20 -22.41 4.39 18.86
C ASP A 20 -21.76 3.49 17.79
N GLY A 21 -21.12 4.08 16.77
CA GLY A 21 -20.38 3.31 15.77
C GLY A 21 -19.20 2.55 16.39
N LEU A 22 -18.45 3.21 17.28
CA LEU A 22 -17.33 2.58 17.98
C LEU A 22 -17.76 1.45 18.92
N ALA A 23 -18.93 1.56 19.54
CA ALA A 23 -19.48 0.53 20.42
C ALA A 23 -19.71 -0.79 19.67
N LEU A 24 -20.12 -0.74 18.40
CA LEU A 24 -20.28 -1.93 17.55
C LEU A 24 -18.95 -2.69 17.38
N LEU A 25 -17.86 -1.97 17.10
CA LEU A 25 -16.54 -2.56 16.84
C LEU A 25 -15.90 -3.15 18.10
N ARG A 26 -15.99 -2.44 19.24
CA ARG A 26 -15.34 -2.83 20.51
C ARG A 26 -15.84 -4.17 21.06
N SER A 27 -17.01 -4.62 20.62
CA SER A 27 -17.58 -5.92 21.03
C SER A 27 -16.72 -7.11 20.58
N SER A 28 -16.07 -7.01 19.42
CA SER A 28 -15.38 -8.12 18.75
C SER A 28 -13.96 -7.81 18.27
N LEU A 29 -13.58 -6.55 18.16
CA LEU A 29 -12.31 -6.08 17.57
C LEU A 29 -11.46 -5.32 18.59
N ASP A 30 -10.16 -5.19 18.31
CA ASP A 30 -9.23 -4.36 19.08
C ASP A 30 -9.17 -2.96 18.46
N VAL A 31 -9.85 -1.99 19.07
CA VAL A 31 -10.08 -0.65 18.49
C VAL A 31 -9.13 0.37 19.14
N HIS A 32 -8.26 0.97 18.33
CA HIS A 32 -7.32 2.00 18.75
C HIS A 32 -7.73 3.38 18.20
N GLU A 33 -8.26 4.24 19.08
CA GLU A 33 -8.54 5.64 18.76
C GLU A 33 -7.30 6.51 18.99
N ARG A 34 -6.56 6.83 17.93
CA ARG A 34 -5.31 7.61 17.99
C ARG A 34 -5.45 8.90 17.19
N LYS A 35 -5.96 9.95 17.81
CA LYS A 35 -6.25 11.22 17.13
C LYS A 35 -4.98 12.05 16.91
N GLY A 36 -4.97 12.82 15.83
CA GLY A 36 -3.89 13.79 15.55
C GLY A 36 -2.57 13.18 15.10
N LEU A 37 -2.59 11.96 14.56
CA LEU A 37 -1.39 11.33 14.00
C LEU A 37 -0.85 12.14 12.82
N SER A 38 0.45 12.40 12.85
CA SER A 38 1.18 12.87 11.68
C SER A 38 1.25 11.77 10.60
N ALA A 39 1.58 12.17 9.37
CA ALA A 39 1.75 11.22 8.27
C ALA A 39 2.84 10.17 8.56
N ASP A 40 3.93 10.59 9.20
CA ASP A 40 5.06 9.71 9.54
C ASP A 40 4.68 8.72 10.64
N GLU A 41 3.96 9.16 11.68
CA GLU A 41 3.48 8.26 12.74
C GLU A 41 2.47 7.25 12.19
N LEU A 42 1.57 7.68 11.28
CA LEU A 42 0.63 6.78 10.62
C LEU A 42 1.39 5.69 9.84
N LEU A 43 2.42 6.07 9.08
CA LEU A 43 3.26 5.13 8.32
C LEU A 43 3.96 4.10 9.21
N GLN A 44 4.39 4.50 10.41
CA GLN A 44 5.08 3.61 11.34
C GLN A 44 4.15 2.55 11.94
N ILE A 45 2.90 2.91 12.24
CA ILE A 45 1.98 2.02 12.98
C ILE A 45 1.03 1.24 12.08
N ILE A 46 0.73 1.73 10.86
CA ILE A 46 -0.23 1.09 9.96
C ILE A 46 0.06 -0.38 9.60
N PRO A 47 1.32 -0.88 9.56
CA PRO A 47 1.58 -2.30 9.25
C PRO A 47 0.88 -3.29 10.18
N ASP A 48 0.54 -2.87 11.41
CA ASP A 48 -0.03 -3.74 12.44
C ASP A 48 -1.58 -3.81 12.42
N TYR A 49 -2.26 -3.07 11.55
CA TYR A 49 -3.72 -2.95 11.56
C TYR A 49 -4.39 -3.69 10.41
N ASP A 50 -5.55 -4.29 10.70
CA ASP A 50 -6.42 -4.96 9.73
C ASP A 50 -7.42 -3.99 9.09
N ALA A 51 -7.79 -2.90 9.78
CA ALA A 51 -8.72 -1.90 9.30
C ALA A 51 -8.32 -0.47 9.67
N LEU A 52 -8.65 0.47 8.80
CA LEU A 52 -8.42 1.90 8.99
C LEU A 52 -9.74 2.66 8.75
N LEU A 53 -10.25 3.34 9.78
CA LEU A 53 -11.49 4.13 9.69
C LEU A 53 -11.18 5.62 9.73
N ILE A 54 -11.39 6.31 8.63
CA ILE A 54 -11.06 7.73 8.45
C ILE A 54 -12.32 8.57 8.19
N ARG A 55 -12.16 9.90 8.23
CA ARG A 55 -13.15 10.86 7.75
C ARG A 55 -12.60 11.69 6.59
N SER A 56 -12.22 12.94 6.83
CA SER A 56 -11.85 13.89 5.77
C SER A 56 -10.45 14.45 5.96
N GLU A 57 -9.89 14.38 7.16
CA GLU A 57 -8.61 14.98 7.50
C GLU A 57 -7.45 14.08 7.05
N VAL A 58 -7.50 12.79 7.39
CA VAL A 58 -6.43 11.85 7.05
C VAL A 58 -6.43 11.55 5.55
N LYS A 59 -5.26 11.72 4.92
CA LYS A 59 -5.01 11.34 3.53
C LYS A 59 -4.38 9.94 3.48
N VAL A 60 -5.10 8.99 2.90
CA VAL A 60 -4.65 7.61 2.71
C VAL A 60 -4.03 7.51 1.31
N THR A 61 -2.77 7.90 1.22
CA THR A 61 -1.99 7.91 -0.04
C THR A 61 -1.48 6.51 -0.40
N ALA A 62 -0.99 6.33 -1.63
CA ALA A 62 -0.31 5.12 -2.05
C ALA A 62 0.79 4.67 -1.07
N THR A 63 1.59 5.60 -0.55
CA THR A 63 2.66 5.32 0.42
C THR A 63 2.12 4.72 1.73
N VAL A 64 0.99 5.23 2.23
CA VAL A 64 0.34 4.69 3.43
C VAL A 64 -0.15 3.27 3.19
N LEU A 65 -0.80 3.04 2.04
CA LEU A 65 -1.34 1.73 1.69
C LEU A 65 -0.24 0.68 1.48
N GLN A 66 0.87 1.05 0.83
CA GLN A 66 2.02 0.16 0.60
C GLN A 66 2.72 -0.23 1.91
N ALA A 67 2.74 0.65 2.92
CA ALA A 67 3.26 0.32 4.24
C ALA A 67 2.33 -0.64 5.02
N ALA A 68 1.04 -0.65 4.69
CA ALA A 68 -0.02 -1.34 5.45
C ALA A 68 -0.10 -2.85 5.15
N LYS A 69 0.86 -3.63 5.67
CA LYS A 69 1.02 -5.07 5.37
C LYS A 69 -0.20 -5.95 5.66
N ASN A 70 -0.97 -5.62 6.70
CA ASN A 70 -2.11 -6.43 7.15
C ASN A 70 -3.48 -5.83 6.79
N LEU A 71 -3.50 -4.64 6.19
CA LEU A 71 -4.72 -3.87 6.01
C LEU A 71 -5.64 -4.56 5.00
N LYS A 72 -6.89 -4.79 5.39
CA LYS A 72 -7.93 -5.43 4.57
C LYS A 72 -8.98 -4.43 4.11
N VAL A 73 -9.26 -3.41 4.93
CA VAL A 73 -10.31 -2.43 4.65
C VAL A 73 -9.91 -1.02 5.07
N VAL A 74 -10.16 -0.05 4.19
CA VAL A 74 -10.20 1.37 4.48
C VAL A 74 -11.66 1.82 4.42
N ALA A 75 -12.16 2.33 5.53
CA ALA A 75 -13.54 2.74 5.67
C ALA A 75 -13.62 4.24 5.90
N ARG A 76 -14.26 4.95 4.96
CA ARG A 76 -14.43 6.40 5.02
C ARG A 76 -15.82 6.72 5.56
N ALA A 77 -15.90 7.28 6.76
CA ALA A 77 -17.13 7.79 7.37
C ALA A 77 -17.61 9.08 6.67
N GLY A 78 -18.25 8.90 5.52
CA GLY A 78 -18.82 9.91 4.65
C GLY A 78 -18.97 9.40 3.21
N VAL A 79 -19.46 10.23 2.28
CA VAL A 79 -19.74 9.82 0.89
C VAL A 79 -18.53 9.86 -0.04
N GLY A 80 -17.86 11.01 -0.17
CA GLY A 80 -16.65 11.14 -1.01
C GLY A 80 -15.48 10.30 -0.49
N VAL A 81 -14.60 9.85 -1.37
CA VAL A 81 -13.36 9.13 -1.01
C VAL A 81 -12.14 9.83 -1.60
N ASP A 82 -12.23 11.14 -1.79
CA ASP A 82 -11.22 11.98 -2.45
C ASP A 82 -9.87 12.00 -1.67
N ASN A 83 -9.91 11.62 -0.40
CA ASN A 83 -8.74 11.47 0.48
C ASN A 83 -8.16 10.04 0.53
N VAL A 84 -8.62 9.12 -0.33
CA VAL A 84 -8.14 7.74 -0.42
C VAL A 84 -7.65 7.46 -1.83
N ASP A 85 -6.45 6.92 -1.96
CA ASP A 85 -5.94 6.39 -3.22
C ASP A 85 -6.61 5.04 -3.53
N VAL A 86 -7.79 5.11 -4.16
CA VAL A 86 -8.61 3.94 -4.47
C VAL A 86 -7.91 3.01 -5.47
N GLU A 87 -7.13 3.56 -6.40
CA GLU A 87 -6.40 2.74 -7.39
C GLU A 87 -5.31 1.91 -6.73
N GLU A 88 -4.52 2.51 -5.84
CA GLU A 88 -3.49 1.78 -5.12
C GLU A 88 -4.10 0.78 -4.12
N ALA A 89 -5.18 1.17 -3.42
CA ALA A 89 -5.91 0.26 -2.55
C ALA A 89 -6.40 -0.96 -3.35
N THR A 90 -6.89 -0.74 -4.58
CA THR A 90 -7.31 -1.81 -5.47
C THR A 90 -6.14 -2.72 -5.83
N LYS A 91 -4.96 -2.21 -6.21
CA LYS A 91 -3.78 -3.06 -6.51
C LYS A 91 -3.42 -3.99 -5.37
N LEU A 92 -3.43 -3.46 -4.14
CA LEU A 92 -3.06 -4.18 -2.93
C LEU A 92 -4.16 -5.11 -2.41
N GLY A 93 -5.35 -5.10 -3.03
CA GLY A 93 -6.48 -5.90 -2.57
C GLY A 93 -7.12 -5.36 -1.29
N ILE A 94 -7.00 -4.06 -1.03
CA ILE A 94 -7.60 -3.38 0.12
C ILE A 94 -8.99 -2.88 -0.28
N VAL A 95 -10.03 -3.32 0.43
CA VAL A 95 -11.41 -2.89 0.17
C VAL A 95 -11.59 -1.46 0.65
N VAL A 96 -12.12 -0.58 -0.20
CA VAL A 96 -12.48 0.80 0.19
C VAL A 96 -13.99 0.89 0.29
N VAL A 97 -14.50 1.20 1.49
CA VAL A 97 -15.94 1.41 1.72
C VAL A 97 -16.25 2.83 2.16
N ASN A 98 -17.44 3.30 1.83
CA ASN A 98 -17.96 4.60 2.24
C ASN A 98 -19.37 4.48 2.86
N SER A 99 -19.95 5.61 3.25
CA SER A 99 -21.37 5.69 3.65
C SER A 99 -22.14 6.62 2.71
N PRO A 100 -22.75 6.08 1.63
CA PRO A 100 -23.37 6.89 0.58
C PRO A 100 -24.72 7.49 0.99
N SER A 101 -25.33 7.01 2.08
CA SER A 101 -26.68 7.42 2.48
C SER A 101 -26.74 8.24 3.76
N GLY A 102 -25.71 8.19 4.62
CA GLY A 102 -25.76 8.77 5.96
C GLY A 102 -25.90 10.30 6.02
N ASN A 103 -25.59 11.02 4.93
CA ASN A 103 -25.61 12.49 4.90
C ASN A 103 -26.65 13.10 3.94
N ILE A 104 -27.55 12.30 3.34
CA ILE A 104 -28.48 12.80 2.31
C ILE A 104 -29.36 13.93 2.86
N GLY A 105 -29.92 13.74 4.05
CA GLY A 105 -30.79 14.72 4.71
C GLY A 105 -30.04 16.02 5.01
N ALA A 106 -28.91 15.91 5.70
CA ALA A 106 -28.07 17.05 6.06
C ALA A 106 -27.64 17.89 4.84
N ALA A 107 -27.21 17.25 3.76
CA ALA A 107 -26.76 17.98 2.55
C ALA A 107 -27.93 18.69 1.85
N ALA A 108 -29.10 18.05 1.82
CA ALA A 108 -30.29 18.66 1.24
C ALA A 108 -30.80 19.85 2.09
N GLU A 109 -30.82 19.70 3.42
CA GLU A 109 -31.16 20.76 4.35
C GLU A 109 -30.20 21.95 4.23
N HIS A 110 -28.89 21.69 4.17
CA HIS A 110 -27.87 22.72 4.00
C HIS A 110 -28.01 23.47 2.66
N THR A 111 -28.37 22.76 1.58
CA THR A 111 -28.68 23.38 0.28
C THR A 111 -29.84 24.38 0.40
N ILE A 112 -30.93 23.99 1.07
CA ILE A 112 -32.07 24.88 1.30
C ILE A 112 -31.70 26.03 2.25
N ALA A 113 -30.92 25.76 3.29
CA ALA A 113 -30.46 26.77 4.24
C ALA A 113 -29.61 27.84 3.55
N LEU A 114 -28.67 27.44 2.69
CA LEU A 114 -27.84 28.33 1.89
C LEU A 114 -28.66 29.11 0.86
N MET A 115 -29.63 28.47 0.20
CA MET A 115 -30.56 29.13 -0.73
C MET A 115 -31.33 30.25 -0.04
N MET A 116 -31.90 29.97 1.13
CA MET A 116 -32.67 30.95 1.90
C MET A 116 -31.77 32.06 2.47
N SER A 117 -30.57 31.71 2.94
CA SER A 117 -29.59 32.66 3.46
C SER A 117 -29.17 33.67 2.39
N MET A 118 -28.87 33.19 1.19
CA MET A 118 -28.54 34.02 0.03
C MET A 118 -29.75 34.84 -0.46
N ALA A 119 -30.94 34.25 -0.52
CA ALA A 119 -32.15 34.95 -0.96
C ALA A 119 -32.51 36.14 -0.04
N ARG A 120 -32.15 36.04 1.25
CA ARG A 120 -32.54 37.00 2.30
C ARG A 120 -31.37 37.81 2.88
N LYS A 121 -30.14 37.63 2.38
CA LYS A 121 -28.91 38.32 2.85
C LYS A 121 -28.71 38.15 4.37
N ILE A 122 -28.92 36.93 4.85
CA ILE A 122 -28.90 36.64 6.30
C ILE A 122 -27.51 36.88 6.92
N PRO A 123 -26.39 36.38 6.35
CA PRO A 123 -25.09 36.57 6.96
C PRO A 123 -24.70 38.05 7.11
N GLU A 124 -24.92 38.85 6.07
CA GLU A 124 -24.55 40.26 6.04
C GLU A 124 -25.44 41.10 6.94
N SER A 125 -26.75 40.80 6.98
CA SER A 125 -27.69 41.50 7.88
C SER A 125 -27.44 41.15 9.35
N CYS A 126 -27.09 39.89 9.66
CA CYS A 126 -26.68 39.48 11.00
C CYS A 126 -25.39 40.18 11.43
N ALA A 127 -24.38 40.23 10.55
CA ALA A 127 -23.12 40.94 10.81
C ALA A 127 -23.35 42.43 11.07
N SER A 128 -24.19 43.09 10.26
CA SER A 128 -24.55 44.50 10.42
C SER A 128 -25.19 44.80 11.80
N LEU A 129 -26.09 43.94 12.28
CA LEU A 129 -26.69 44.09 13.61
C LEU A 129 -25.67 43.86 14.74
N LYS A 130 -24.77 42.89 14.59
CA LYS A 130 -23.68 42.64 15.55
C LYS A 130 -22.69 43.82 15.62
N ASP A 131 -22.51 44.53 14.51
CA ASP A 131 -21.77 45.79 14.43
C ASP A 131 -22.54 47.00 15.02
N GLY A 132 -23.75 46.79 15.55
CA GLY A 132 -24.59 47.85 16.11
C GLY A 132 -25.30 48.72 15.06
N LYS A 133 -25.35 48.31 13.79
CA LYS A 133 -25.97 49.06 12.69
C LYS A 133 -27.40 48.58 12.44
N TRP A 134 -28.32 49.49 12.13
CA TRP A 134 -29.72 49.17 11.77
C TRP A 134 -30.01 49.53 10.30
N GLU A 135 -29.54 48.70 9.36
CA GLU A 135 -29.57 48.98 7.91
C GLU A 135 -30.75 48.28 7.19
N ARG A 136 -31.97 48.38 7.71
CA ARG A 136 -33.15 47.65 7.16
C ARG A 136 -33.35 47.83 5.65
N SER A 137 -33.17 49.03 5.13
CA SER A 137 -33.37 49.35 3.70
C SER A 137 -32.30 48.75 2.77
N LYS A 138 -31.13 48.40 3.29
CA LYS A 138 -30.00 47.84 2.52
C LYS A 138 -30.23 46.36 2.17
N PHE A 139 -30.92 45.62 3.02
CA PHE A 139 -31.04 44.16 2.93
C PHE A 139 -32.36 43.70 2.30
N VAL A 140 -32.78 44.33 1.20
CA VAL A 140 -33.91 43.83 0.40
C VAL A 140 -33.51 42.52 -0.29
N GLY A 141 -34.25 41.46 0.00
CA GLY A 141 -34.08 40.12 -0.55
C GLY A 141 -35.13 39.77 -1.61
N VAL A 142 -35.23 38.48 -1.94
CA VAL A 142 -36.25 37.94 -2.86
C VAL A 142 -37.09 36.84 -2.20
N GLU A 143 -38.34 36.73 -2.62
CA GLU A 143 -39.22 35.61 -2.30
C GLU A 143 -38.92 34.42 -3.23
N VAL A 144 -38.88 33.19 -2.70
CA VAL A 144 -38.61 31.97 -3.49
C VAL A 144 -39.87 31.35 -4.08
N LYS A 145 -41.04 31.60 -3.48
CA LYS A 145 -42.33 31.07 -3.94
C LYS A 145 -42.59 31.47 -5.40
N GLY A 146 -43.00 30.51 -6.22
CA GLY A 146 -43.28 30.70 -7.65
C GLY A 146 -42.04 30.85 -8.54
N LYS A 147 -40.82 30.92 -7.97
CA LYS A 147 -39.57 30.90 -8.73
C LYS A 147 -39.17 29.49 -9.11
N THR A 148 -38.34 29.37 -10.14
CA THR A 148 -37.82 28.09 -10.64
C THR A 148 -36.48 27.75 -9.98
N LEU A 149 -36.45 26.61 -9.28
CA LEU A 149 -35.22 25.93 -8.89
C LEU A 149 -34.87 24.87 -9.94
N SER A 150 -33.74 25.06 -10.59
CA SER A 150 -33.16 24.14 -11.54
C SER A 150 -32.08 23.28 -10.89
N ILE A 151 -32.19 21.97 -11.03
CA ILE A 151 -31.31 21.00 -10.40
C ILE A 151 -30.52 20.24 -11.45
N ILE A 152 -29.18 20.28 -11.37
CA ILE A 152 -28.31 19.42 -12.16
C ILE A 152 -27.94 18.20 -11.31
N GLY A 153 -28.36 17.01 -11.72
CA GLY A 153 -28.19 15.76 -10.97
C GLY A 153 -29.36 15.48 -10.03
N LEU A 154 -30.19 14.50 -10.40
CA LEU A 154 -31.39 14.09 -9.69
C LEU A 154 -31.16 12.77 -8.91
N GLY A 155 -29.99 12.68 -8.27
CA GLY A 155 -29.67 11.62 -7.32
C GLY A 155 -30.42 11.77 -5.99
N LYS A 156 -30.03 11.00 -4.96
CA LYS A 156 -30.72 10.98 -3.66
C LYS A 156 -30.80 12.37 -2.98
N VAL A 157 -29.71 13.15 -3.03
CA VAL A 157 -29.69 14.53 -2.50
C VAL A 157 -30.57 15.44 -3.36
N GLY A 158 -30.40 15.41 -4.68
CA GLY A 158 -31.19 16.24 -5.61
C GLY A 158 -32.71 16.00 -5.50
N LEU A 159 -33.14 14.74 -5.34
CA LEU A 159 -34.55 14.40 -5.08
C LEU A 159 -35.06 14.96 -3.76
N THR A 160 -34.23 14.91 -2.71
CA THR A 160 -34.60 15.45 -1.40
C THR A 160 -34.69 16.98 -1.45
N VAL A 161 -33.75 17.65 -2.13
CA VAL A 161 -33.78 19.09 -2.38
C VAL A 161 -35.02 19.48 -3.18
N ALA A 162 -35.36 18.75 -4.24
CA ALA A 162 -36.55 18.98 -5.03
C ALA A 162 -37.84 18.92 -4.18
N ARG A 163 -37.95 17.90 -3.32
CA ARG A 163 -39.08 17.75 -2.40
C ARG A 163 -39.19 18.93 -1.43
N LEU A 164 -38.06 19.36 -0.84
CA LEU A 164 -38.04 20.50 0.09
C LEU A 164 -38.38 21.82 -0.61
N ALA A 165 -37.82 22.07 -1.79
CA ALA A 165 -38.09 23.27 -2.59
C ALA A 165 -39.55 23.39 -3.00
N LYS A 166 -40.20 22.27 -3.32
CA LYS A 166 -41.66 22.22 -3.55
C LYS A 166 -42.47 22.57 -2.32
N GLY A 167 -42.04 22.12 -1.14
CA GLY A 167 -42.64 22.54 0.12
C GLY A 167 -42.61 24.06 0.33
N LEU A 168 -41.62 24.75 -0.25
CA LEU A 168 -41.51 26.22 -0.28
C LEU A 168 -42.32 26.87 -1.41
N GLY A 169 -43.05 26.09 -2.22
CA GLY A 169 -43.86 26.58 -3.34
C GLY A 169 -43.06 26.99 -4.57
N MET A 170 -41.85 26.42 -4.78
CA MET A 170 -41.05 26.64 -5.98
C MET A 170 -41.50 25.73 -7.14
N ASN A 171 -41.28 26.20 -8.36
CA ASN A 171 -41.28 25.34 -9.54
C ASN A 171 -39.95 24.59 -9.60
N VAL A 172 -39.95 23.29 -9.87
CA VAL A 172 -38.72 22.49 -9.89
C VAL A 172 -38.57 21.75 -11.21
N ASN A 173 -37.45 21.97 -11.87
CA ASN A 173 -37.01 21.21 -13.03
C ASN A 173 -35.59 20.68 -12.84
N ALA A 174 -35.23 19.64 -13.59
CA ALA A 174 -33.94 19.00 -13.43
C ALA A 174 -33.38 18.46 -14.73
N LEU A 175 -32.06 18.41 -14.81
CA LEU A 175 -31.31 17.70 -15.84
C LEU A 175 -30.51 16.57 -15.19
N ASP A 176 -30.80 15.35 -15.61
CA ASP A 176 -29.99 14.18 -15.27
C ASP A 176 -30.16 13.12 -16.35
N PRO A 177 -29.10 12.78 -17.12
CA PRO A 177 -29.19 11.81 -18.21
C PRO A 177 -29.43 10.37 -17.73
N TYR A 178 -29.27 10.11 -16.41
CA TYR A 178 -29.44 8.79 -15.81
C TYR A 178 -30.74 8.66 -14.99
N ALA A 179 -31.49 9.75 -14.82
CA ALA A 179 -32.73 9.72 -14.05
C ALA A 179 -33.87 9.06 -14.82
N SER A 180 -34.60 8.18 -14.13
CA SER A 180 -35.84 7.61 -14.66
C SER A 180 -36.94 8.68 -14.73
N PRO A 181 -37.63 8.83 -15.89
CA PRO A 181 -38.77 9.73 -16.01
C PRO A 181 -39.88 9.46 -14.98
N ALA A 182 -40.09 8.19 -14.60
CA ALA A 182 -41.06 7.81 -13.59
C ALA A 182 -40.69 8.32 -12.19
N VAL A 183 -39.40 8.24 -11.83
CA VAL A 183 -38.90 8.75 -10.54
C VAL A 183 -39.07 10.26 -10.46
N ALA A 184 -38.68 10.99 -11.52
CA ALA A 184 -38.85 12.43 -11.57
C ALA A 184 -40.33 12.85 -11.51
N ALA A 185 -41.21 12.17 -12.26
CA ALA A 185 -42.64 12.42 -12.24
C ALA A 185 -43.27 12.17 -10.86
N SER A 186 -42.82 11.13 -10.14
CA SER A 186 -43.30 10.85 -8.77
C SER A 186 -42.89 11.95 -7.77
N ALA A 187 -41.71 12.55 -7.95
CA ALA A 187 -41.29 13.76 -7.24
C ALA A 187 -41.90 15.04 -7.83
N SER A 188 -42.73 14.91 -8.88
CA SER A 188 -43.30 15.94 -9.77
C SER A 188 -42.27 16.99 -10.24
N VAL A 189 -41.05 16.54 -10.50
CA VAL A 189 -39.97 17.33 -11.09
C VAL A 189 -40.07 17.20 -12.61
N ALA A 190 -40.02 18.32 -13.33
CA ALA A 190 -39.95 18.30 -14.79
C ALA A 190 -38.52 17.98 -15.23
N LEU A 191 -38.31 16.85 -15.92
CA LEU A 191 -37.03 16.56 -16.57
C LEU A 191 -36.89 17.40 -17.83
N VAL A 192 -35.73 18.03 -17.96
CA VAL A 192 -35.36 18.89 -19.08
C VAL A 192 -34.40 18.12 -19.99
N SER A 193 -34.49 18.35 -21.30
CA SER A 193 -33.79 17.56 -22.31
C SER A 193 -32.32 17.99 -22.50
N SER A 194 -31.99 19.23 -22.13
CA SER A 194 -30.66 19.81 -22.37
C SER A 194 -30.25 20.81 -21.29
N LEU A 195 -28.94 21.04 -21.16
CA LEU A 195 -28.37 22.02 -20.24
C LEU A 195 -28.78 23.47 -20.59
N PRO A 196 -28.75 23.93 -21.85
CA PRO A 196 -29.19 25.28 -22.21
C PRO A 196 -30.65 25.57 -21.83
N GLU A 197 -31.55 24.60 -22.06
CA GLU A 197 -32.97 24.71 -21.71
C GLU A 197 -33.15 24.85 -20.18
N LEU A 198 -32.36 24.10 -19.40
CA LEU A 198 -32.38 24.19 -17.94
C LEU A 198 -31.89 25.56 -17.47
N LEU A 199 -30.72 26.01 -17.94
CA LEU A 199 -30.08 27.27 -17.52
C LEU A 199 -30.96 28.48 -17.83
N ALA A 200 -31.57 28.54 -19.01
CA ALA A 200 -32.46 29.63 -19.41
C ALA A 200 -33.69 29.79 -18.51
N SER A 201 -34.11 28.70 -17.84
CA SER A 201 -35.29 28.67 -16.97
C SER A 201 -34.99 28.96 -15.49
N ALA A 202 -33.72 28.92 -15.08
CA ALA A 202 -33.30 28.93 -13.69
C ALA A 202 -33.40 30.35 -13.06
N ASP A 203 -34.15 30.48 -11.97
CA ASP A 203 -34.00 31.62 -11.05
C ASP A 203 -32.97 31.28 -9.96
N PHE A 204 -32.94 30.00 -9.58
CA PHE A 204 -31.93 29.38 -8.74
C PHE A 204 -31.41 28.12 -9.44
N LEU A 205 -30.08 27.94 -9.46
CA LEU A 205 -29.42 26.75 -9.98
C LEU A 205 -28.67 26.04 -8.85
N THR A 206 -28.84 24.73 -8.71
CA THR A 206 -28.05 23.90 -7.78
C THR A 206 -27.50 22.66 -8.47
N ILE A 207 -26.31 22.22 -8.08
CA ILE A 207 -25.64 21.03 -8.61
C ILE A 207 -25.56 19.96 -7.52
N HIS A 208 -25.95 18.73 -7.86
CA HIS A 208 -25.89 17.53 -7.01
C HIS A 208 -25.31 16.32 -7.77
N THR A 209 -24.22 16.54 -8.50
CA THR A 209 -23.48 15.52 -9.25
C THR A 209 -22.14 15.18 -8.58
N PRO A 210 -21.59 13.97 -8.79
CA PRO A 210 -20.21 13.68 -8.43
C PRO A 210 -19.23 14.48 -9.30
N LEU A 211 -18.00 14.68 -8.83
CA LEU A 211 -16.92 15.28 -9.63
C LEU A 211 -16.23 14.19 -10.46
N ILE A 212 -16.48 14.20 -11.76
CA ILE A 212 -15.90 13.30 -12.76
C ILE A 212 -15.45 14.13 -13.97
N ALA A 213 -14.77 13.50 -14.93
CA ALA A 213 -14.26 14.21 -16.11
C ALA A 213 -15.35 14.98 -16.88
N SER A 214 -16.59 14.46 -16.93
CA SER A 214 -17.72 15.11 -17.60
C SER A 214 -18.41 16.20 -16.80
N THR A 215 -18.19 16.30 -15.49
CA THR A 215 -18.83 17.30 -14.60
C THR A 215 -17.86 18.36 -14.08
N ARG A 216 -16.55 18.16 -14.26
CA ARG A 216 -15.51 19.14 -13.92
C ARG A 216 -15.64 20.36 -14.84
N GLY A 217 -15.79 21.54 -14.24
CA GLY A 217 -15.92 22.81 -14.95
C GLY A 217 -17.17 22.87 -15.85
N MET A 218 -18.19 22.07 -15.56
CA MET A 218 -19.37 21.97 -16.43
C MET A 218 -20.19 23.26 -16.48
N ILE A 219 -20.10 24.09 -15.43
CA ILE A 219 -20.65 25.45 -15.43
C ILE A 219 -19.48 26.44 -15.45
N ALA A 220 -19.13 26.89 -16.66
CA ALA A 220 -18.09 27.89 -16.90
C ALA A 220 -18.71 29.18 -17.47
N GLU A 221 -17.90 30.05 -18.06
CA GLU A 221 -18.32 31.36 -18.57
C GLU A 221 -19.53 31.27 -19.53
N ALA A 222 -19.49 30.32 -20.47
CA ALA A 222 -20.54 30.17 -21.49
C ALA A 222 -21.88 29.73 -20.89
N GLU A 223 -21.87 28.84 -19.89
CA GLU A 223 -23.07 28.37 -19.20
C GLU A 223 -23.61 29.43 -18.24
N LEU A 224 -22.72 30.12 -17.52
CA LEU A 224 -23.11 31.20 -16.63
C LEU A 224 -23.81 32.33 -17.38
N ALA A 225 -23.36 32.66 -18.61
CA ALA A 225 -23.99 33.67 -19.45
C ALA A 225 -25.39 33.29 -19.98
N GLN A 226 -25.74 32.00 -19.96
CA GLN A 226 -27.07 31.51 -20.38
C GLN A 226 -28.10 31.57 -19.25
N LEU A 227 -27.67 31.81 -18.01
CA LEU A 227 -28.58 32.02 -16.90
C LEU A 227 -29.37 33.32 -17.08
N LYS A 228 -30.51 33.41 -16.40
CA LYS A 228 -31.27 34.66 -16.34
C LYS A 228 -30.44 35.75 -15.65
N PRO A 229 -30.49 37.00 -16.13
CA PRO A 229 -29.99 38.13 -15.35
C PRO A 229 -30.64 38.16 -13.95
N GLY A 230 -29.80 38.18 -12.91
CA GLY A 230 -30.24 38.12 -11.52
C GLY A 230 -30.50 36.72 -10.98
N ALA A 231 -30.14 35.66 -11.72
CA ALA A 231 -30.12 34.29 -11.23
C ALA A 231 -29.15 34.13 -10.04
N ARG A 232 -29.36 33.06 -9.28
CA ARG A 232 -28.53 32.70 -8.12
C ARG A 232 -28.06 31.26 -8.27
N VAL A 233 -26.82 30.99 -7.89
CA VAL A 233 -26.24 29.64 -8.03
C VAL A 233 -25.84 29.07 -6.68
N LEU A 234 -25.89 27.74 -6.57
CA LEU A 234 -25.56 26.99 -5.37
C LEU A 234 -24.65 25.81 -5.68
N ASN A 235 -23.65 25.58 -4.84
CA ASN A 235 -22.85 24.37 -4.87
C ASN A 235 -22.63 23.81 -3.46
N VAL A 236 -23.32 22.71 -3.17
CA VAL A 236 -23.20 21.91 -1.93
C VAL A 236 -22.84 20.47 -2.28
N ALA A 237 -22.26 20.25 -3.47
CA ALA A 237 -21.94 18.92 -3.97
C ALA A 237 -20.43 18.68 -3.97
N ARG A 238 -19.71 19.23 -4.95
CA ARG A 238 -18.26 19.10 -5.07
C ARG A 238 -17.65 20.38 -5.64
N GLY A 239 -16.48 20.76 -5.13
CA GLY A 239 -15.68 21.83 -5.70
C GLY A 239 -15.27 21.52 -7.13
N GLY A 240 -15.13 22.56 -7.96
CA GLY A 240 -14.71 22.41 -9.36
C GLY A 240 -15.80 21.96 -10.33
N THR A 241 -17.07 21.87 -9.94
CA THR A 241 -18.21 21.76 -10.88
C THR A 241 -18.54 23.11 -11.53
N PHE A 242 -18.39 24.19 -10.75
CA PHE A 242 -18.30 25.56 -11.25
C PHE A 242 -16.84 25.93 -11.48
N ASP A 243 -16.58 26.67 -12.57
CA ASP A 243 -15.37 27.46 -12.69
C ASP A 243 -15.48 28.67 -11.74
N GLU A 244 -14.63 28.71 -10.73
CA GLU A 244 -14.65 29.74 -9.69
C GLU A 244 -14.26 31.12 -10.22
N GLU A 245 -13.39 31.21 -11.23
CA GLU A 245 -12.99 32.49 -11.82
C GLU A 245 -14.12 33.03 -12.70
N ALA A 246 -14.75 32.17 -13.51
CA ALA A 246 -15.92 32.56 -14.29
C ALA A 246 -17.08 32.98 -13.37
N LEU A 247 -17.26 32.30 -12.23
CA LEU A 247 -18.26 32.65 -11.24
C LEU A 247 -18.00 34.02 -10.61
N LEU A 248 -16.74 34.35 -10.31
CA LEU A 248 -16.34 35.68 -9.84
C LEU A 248 -16.69 36.76 -10.85
N VAL A 249 -16.35 36.56 -12.14
CA VAL A 249 -16.68 37.52 -13.20
C VAL A 249 -18.19 37.71 -13.36
N ALA A 250 -18.96 36.62 -13.30
CA ALA A 250 -20.42 36.68 -13.40
C ALA A 250 -21.06 37.38 -12.18
N LEU A 251 -20.45 37.25 -11.00
CA LEU A 251 -20.82 38.05 -9.85
C LEU A 251 -20.44 39.51 -10.09
N GLU A 252 -19.16 39.84 -10.26
CA GLU A 252 -18.64 41.22 -10.41
C GLU A 252 -19.41 42.04 -11.47
N SER A 253 -19.72 41.43 -12.63
CA SER A 253 -20.50 42.06 -13.71
C SER A 253 -21.97 42.38 -13.35
N GLY A 254 -22.51 41.78 -12.29
CA GLY A 254 -23.91 41.92 -11.90
C GLY A 254 -24.85 40.93 -12.58
N HIS A 255 -24.36 40.08 -13.49
CA HIS A 255 -25.18 39.08 -14.16
C HIS A 255 -25.83 38.11 -13.16
N LEU A 256 -25.06 37.65 -12.16
CA LEU A 256 -25.60 36.87 -11.03
C LEU A 256 -25.91 37.76 -9.82
N ALA A 257 -27.08 37.53 -9.23
CA ALA A 257 -27.49 38.23 -8.01
C ALA A 257 -26.78 37.69 -6.76
N GLY A 258 -26.24 36.47 -6.81
CA GLY A 258 -25.48 35.87 -5.71
C GLY A 258 -25.07 34.43 -5.98
N ALA A 259 -24.15 33.93 -5.16
CA ALA A 259 -23.71 32.55 -5.15
C ALA A 259 -23.68 32.01 -3.71
N ALA A 260 -24.09 30.77 -3.50
CA ALA A 260 -23.97 30.09 -2.22
C ALA A 260 -23.10 28.83 -2.35
N ILE A 261 -21.91 28.84 -1.75
CA ILE A 261 -20.86 27.85 -2.05
C ILE A 261 -20.37 27.23 -0.74
N ASP A 262 -20.53 25.91 -0.62
CA ASP A 262 -20.06 25.13 0.53
C ASP A 262 -18.72 24.42 0.24
N VAL A 263 -18.38 24.24 -1.04
CA VAL A 263 -17.28 23.39 -1.50
C VAL A 263 -16.43 24.11 -2.55
N PHE A 264 -15.11 23.90 -2.51
CA PHE A 264 -14.12 24.63 -3.31
C PHE A 264 -13.16 23.66 -4.01
N THR A 265 -12.53 24.12 -5.08
CA THR A 265 -11.52 23.33 -5.83
C THR A 265 -10.32 22.92 -4.96
N SER A 266 -9.95 23.77 -4.00
CA SER A 266 -8.95 23.49 -2.97
C SER A 266 -9.53 23.78 -1.60
N GLU A 267 -9.41 22.83 -0.68
CA GLU A 267 -9.93 22.93 0.69
C GLU A 267 -8.83 22.53 1.69
N PRO A 268 -8.28 23.47 2.48
CA PRO A 268 -8.57 24.91 2.49
C PRO A 268 -8.14 25.67 1.22
N PRO A 269 -8.79 26.79 0.87
CA PRO A 269 -8.37 27.65 -0.24
C PRO A 269 -6.99 28.25 -0.01
N ALA A 270 -6.15 28.25 -1.04
CA ALA A 270 -4.87 28.94 -1.00
C ALA A 270 -5.08 30.47 -0.94
N PRO A 271 -4.26 31.22 -0.18
CA PRO A 271 -4.31 32.69 -0.20
C PRO A 271 -4.17 33.24 -1.63
N GLY A 272 -5.02 34.20 -2.00
CA GLY A 272 -5.02 34.83 -3.32
C GLY A 272 -5.63 34.01 -4.47
N SER A 273 -6.10 32.78 -4.21
CA SER A 273 -6.83 31.97 -5.20
C SER A 273 -8.21 32.54 -5.57
N SER A 274 -8.78 32.05 -6.66
CA SER A 274 -10.18 32.29 -7.05
C SER A 274 -11.15 31.97 -5.91
N ALA A 275 -10.99 30.81 -5.25
CA ALA A 275 -11.77 30.42 -4.08
C ALA A 275 -11.67 31.45 -2.94
N ALA A 276 -10.45 31.94 -2.63
CA ALA A 276 -10.27 32.96 -1.59
C ALA A 276 -10.94 34.29 -1.95
N ARG A 277 -10.88 34.72 -3.22
CA ARG A 277 -11.59 35.91 -3.72
C ARG A 277 -13.11 35.73 -3.67
N LEU A 278 -13.59 34.54 -4.02
CA LEU A 278 -15.02 34.20 -3.98
C LEU A 278 -15.56 34.23 -2.55
N ILE A 279 -14.81 33.71 -1.59
CA ILE A 279 -15.11 33.78 -0.15
C ILE A 279 -15.25 35.23 0.33
N ALA A 280 -14.41 36.13 -0.17
CA ALA A 280 -14.44 37.54 0.22
C ALA A 280 -15.54 38.35 -0.49
N HIS A 281 -16.22 37.80 -1.50
CA HIS A 281 -17.15 38.55 -2.33
C HIS A 281 -18.47 38.85 -1.59
N PRO A 282 -18.99 40.09 -1.57
CA PRO A 282 -20.14 40.50 -0.75
C PRO A 282 -21.50 39.93 -1.19
N ARG A 283 -21.56 39.24 -2.33
CA ARG A 283 -22.75 38.49 -2.79
C ARG A 283 -22.57 36.97 -2.73
N ALA A 284 -21.48 36.51 -2.11
CA ALA A 284 -21.22 35.11 -1.90
C ALA A 284 -21.57 34.74 -0.45
N VAL A 285 -22.45 33.75 -0.28
CA VAL A 285 -22.68 33.11 1.02
C VAL A 285 -21.86 31.83 1.03
N VAL A 286 -20.84 31.78 1.88
CA VAL A 286 -19.89 30.66 1.90
C VAL A 286 -19.86 29.94 3.23
N THR A 287 -19.67 28.64 3.18
CA THR A 287 -19.49 27.79 4.36
C THR A 287 -18.35 26.80 4.16
N PRO A 288 -17.62 26.40 5.22
CA PRO A 288 -16.45 25.54 5.10
C PRO A 288 -16.85 24.06 5.04
N HIS A 289 -17.48 23.63 3.94
CA HIS A 289 -17.87 22.25 3.67
C HIS A 289 -18.73 21.62 4.80
N LEU A 290 -19.81 22.31 5.15
CA LEU A 290 -20.71 21.94 6.24
C LEU A 290 -21.88 21.05 5.83
N GLY A 291 -22.03 20.70 4.55
CA GLY A 291 -23.18 19.93 4.06
C GLY A 291 -23.44 18.60 4.79
N ALA A 292 -22.44 17.98 5.42
CA ALA A 292 -22.60 16.77 6.22
C ALA A 292 -22.30 16.98 7.72
N SER A 293 -22.15 18.23 8.16
CA SER A 293 -21.70 18.59 9.51
C SER A 293 -22.88 18.74 10.48
N THR A 294 -23.68 17.67 10.62
CA THR A 294 -24.76 17.56 11.62
C THR A 294 -24.53 16.36 12.54
N VAL A 295 -25.08 16.39 13.75
CA VAL A 295 -24.92 15.28 14.72
C VAL A 295 -25.44 13.97 14.13
N GLU A 296 -26.62 14.03 13.51
CA GLU A 296 -27.30 12.88 12.91
C GLU A 296 -26.50 12.31 11.73
N ALA A 297 -25.93 13.17 10.87
CA ALA A 297 -25.13 12.70 9.76
C ALA A 297 -23.83 12.04 10.24
N GLN A 298 -23.19 12.60 11.28
CA GLN A 298 -21.99 12.00 11.90
C GLN A 298 -22.27 10.63 12.49
N GLU A 299 -23.40 10.47 13.17
CA GLU A 299 -23.83 9.21 13.76
C GLU A 299 -24.14 8.18 12.68
N ASN A 300 -24.96 8.54 11.70
CA ASN A 300 -25.37 7.65 10.62
C ASN A 300 -24.19 7.13 9.80
N VAL A 301 -23.26 8.01 9.38
CA VAL A 301 -22.10 7.57 8.59
C VAL A 301 -21.14 6.72 9.41
N SER A 302 -21.01 7.00 10.71
CA SER A 302 -20.15 6.25 11.63
C SER A 302 -20.68 4.84 11.86
N VAL A 303 -21.98 4.69 12.16
CA VAL A 303 -22.64 3.40 12.33
C VAL A 303 -22.52 2.56 11.06
N ASP A 304 -22.86 3.13 9.89
CA ASP A 304 -22.84 2.41 8.62
C ASP A 304 -21.44 1.88 8.25
N VAL A 305 -20.38 2.67 8.43
CA VAL A 305 -19.02 2.17 8.14
C VAL A 305 -18.53 1.17 9.17
N CYS A 306 -18.90 1.31 10.44
CA CYS A 306 -18.51 0.37 11.48
C CYS A 306 -19.15 -1.01 11.27
N GLU A 307 -20.43 -1.06 10.91
CA GLU A 307 -21.10 -2.31 10.52
C GLU A 307 -20.40 -2.97 9.33
N GLN A 308 -20.12 -2.21 8.27
CA GLN A 308 -19.44 -2.74 7.09
C GLN A 308 -18.04 -3.27 7.41
N VAL A 309 -17.25 -2.57 8.23
CA VAL A 309 -15.93 -3.06 8.65
C VAL A 309 -16.05 -4.36 9.42
N LEU A 310 -17.00 -4.46 10.33
CA LEU A 310 -17.25 -5.68 11.10
C LEU A 310 -17.59 -6.86 10.17
N GLU A 311 -18.52 -6.65 9.24
CA GLU A 311 -18.94 -7.63 8.23
C GLU A 311 -17.75 -8.09 7.36
N ILE A 312 -16.95 -7.15 6.85
CA ILE A 312 -15.80 -7.43 5.97
C ILE A 312 -14.71 -8.21 6.70
N LEU A 313 -14.38 -7.83 7.94
CA LEU A 313 -13.38 -8.54 8.73
C LEU A 313 -13.84 -9.95 9.13
N GLN A 314 -15.15 -10.22 9.14
CA GLN A 314 -15.74 -11.55 9.30
C GLN A 314 -15.82 -12.34 7.98
N GLY A 315 -15.42 -11.75 6.85
CA GLY A 315 -15.40 -12.39 5.54
C GLY A 315 -16.66 -12.19 4.70
N SER A 316 -17.58 -11.31 5.12
CA SER A 316 -18.76 -10.94 4.33
C SER A 316 -18.40 -9.95 3.22
N LEU A 317 -19.25 -9.85 2.21
CA LEU A 317 -19.07 -8.87 1.13
C LEU A 317 -19.43 -7.45 1.58
N PRO A 318 -18.72 -6.42 1.07
CA PRO A 318 -19.01 -5.03 1.39
C PRO A 318 -20.34 -4.57 0.77
N ARG A 319 -21.14 -3.81 1.53
CA ARG A 319 -22.42 -3.23 1.06
C ARG A 319 -22.21 -2.01 0.15
N SER A 320 -21.23 -1.17 0.49
CA SER A 320 -20.94 0.10 -0.19
C SER A 320 -19.45 0.21 -0.52
N ALA A 321 -18.89 -0.82 -1.14
CA ALA A 321 -17.52 -0.74 -1.67
C ALA A 321 -17.45 0.19 -2.87
N VAL A 322 -16.44 1.05 -2.87
CA VAL A 322 -16.16 1.98 -3.96
C VAL A 322 -15.36 1.30 -5.07
N ASN A 323 -14.54 0.31 -4.71
CA ASN A 323 -13.68 -0.44 -5.62
C ASN A 323 -14.10 -1.90 -5.82
N ALA A 324 -15.33 -2.26 -5.44
CA ALA A 324 -15.89 -3.59 -5.69
C ALA A 324 -17.28 -3.49 -6.32
N PRO A 325 -17.69 -4.47 -7.15
CA PRO A 325 -19.05 -4.55 -7.64
C PRO A 325 -20.05 -4.74 -6.49
N LEU A 326 -21.25 -4.15 -6.63
CA LEU A 326 -22.35 -4.44 -5.73
C LEU A 326 -22.90 -5.85 -6.03
N ILE A 327 -22.99 -6.69 -5.00
CA ILE A 327 -23.56 -8.03 -5.07
C ILE A 327 -24.66 -8.13 -4.02
N LEU A 328 -25.86 -8.50 -4.46
CA LEU A 328 -26.98 -8.65 -3.54
C LEU A 328 -26.76 -9.87 -2.63
N PRO A 329 -27.10 -9.80 -1.33
CA PRO A 329 -26.90 -10.92 -0.40
C PRO A 329 -27.53 -12.23 -0.87
N GLU A 330 -28.72 -12.16 -1.49
CA GLU A 330 -29.43 -13.32 -2.03
C GLU A 330 -28.74 -13.94 -3.26
N GLU A 331 -28.08 -13.12 -4.09
CA GLU A 331 -27.26 -13.62 -5.19
C GLU A 331 -25.99 -14.29 -4.65
N TYR A 332 -25.34 -13.68 -3.66
CA TYR A 332 -24.10 -14.23 -3.09
C TYR A 332 -24.31 -15.57 -2.40
N LYS A 333 -25.41 -15.75 -1.65
CA LYS A 333 -25.77 -17.03 -1.02
C LYS A 333 -25.83 -18.18 -2.04
N LYS A 334 -26.38 -17.92 -3.23
CA LYS A 334 -26.44 -18.92 -4.32
C LYS A 334 -25.06 -19.21 -4.92
N LEU A 335 -24.19 -18.21 -4.99
CA LEU A 335 -22.85 -18.34 -5.55
C LEU A 335 -21.84 -18.97 -4.58
N GLN A 336 -22.04 -18.83 -3.27
CA GLN A 336 -21.06 -19.21 -2.24
C GLN A 336 -20.56 -20.66 -2.34
N PRO A 337 -21.41 -21.70 -2.55
CA PRO A 337 -20.91 -23.06 -2.74
C PRO A 337 -20.01 -23.19 -3.97
N PHE A 338 -20.36 -22.49 -5.05
CA PHE A 338 -19.62 -22.51 -6.31
C PHE A 338 -18.33 -21.69 -6.27
N VAL A 339 -18.23 -20.66 -5.41
CA VAL A 339 -16.97 -19.96 -5.14
C VAL A 339 -15.91 -20.95 -4.64
N ARG A 340 -16.26 -21.79 -3.67
CA ARG A 340 -15.35 -22.83 -3.15
C ARG A 340 -15.00 -23.84 -4.25
N LEU A 341 -15.98 -24.28 -5.03
CA LEU A 341 -15.75 -25.20 -6.16
C LEU A 341 -14.77 -24.61 -7.17
N VAL A 342 -14.99 -23.38 -7.65
CA VAL A 342 -14.20 -22.74 -8.70
C VAL A 342 -12.77 -22.44 -8.23
N GLU A 343 -12.58 -22.06 -6.97
CA GLU A 343 -11.23 -21.95 -6.38
C GLU A 343 -10.49 -23.29 -6.43
N LYS A 344 -11.17 -24.39 -6.09
CA LYS A 344 -10.60 -25.74 -6.18
C LYS A 344 -10.37 -26.20 -7.61
N LEU A 345 -11.25 -25.87 -8.56
CA LEU A 345 -11.04 -26.15 -10.00
C LEU A 345 -9.76 -25.48 -10.51
N GLY A 346 -9.55 -24.20 -10.16
CA GLY A 346 -8.34 -23.46 -10.53
C GLY A 346 -7.08 -24.05 -9.89
N SER A 347 -7.12 -24.37 -8.60
CA SER A 347 -5.98 -24.97 -7.89
C SER A 347 -5.64 -26.35 -8.44
N LEU A 348 -6.65 -27.21 -8.65
CA LEU A 348 -6.49 -28.52 -9.26
C LEU A 348 -5.93 -28.42 -10.67
N TYR A 349 -6.39 -27.46 -11.48
CA TYR A 349 -5.84 -27.21 -12.80
C TYR A 349 -4.34 -26.93 -12.75
N THR A 350 -3.93 -25.97 -11.90
CA THR A 350 -2.53 -25.55 -11.81
C THR A 350 -1.65 -26.69 -11.31
N GLN A 351 -2.06 -27.40 -10.26
CA GLN A 351 -1.28 -28.52 -9.71
C GLN A 351 -1.24 -29.72 -10.68
N HIS A 352 -2.35 -30.04 -11.34
CA HIS A 352 -2.43 -31.23 -12.19
C HIS A 352 -1.87 -31.05 -13.61
N TYR A 353 -2.02 -29.86 -14.21
CA TYR A 353 -1.63 -29.61 -15.61
C TYR A 353 -0.44 -28.66 -15.78
N ALA A 354 -0.16 -27.76 -14.83
CA ALA A 354 0.94 -26.81 -14.95
C ALA A 354 2.26 -27.31 -14.32
N ALA A 355 2.20 -28.31 -13.43
CA ALA A 355 3.39 -28.86 -12.76
C ALA A 355 4.11 -30.01 -13.51
N SER A 356 3.64 -30.42 -14.70
CA SER A 356 4.28 -31.53 -15.44
C SER A 356 5.60 -31.11 -16.12
N PRO A 357 6.71 -31.86 -15.90
CA PRO A 357 8.01 -31.59 -16.52
C PRO A 357 7.98 -32.03 -18.00
N GLY A 358 7.90 -31.05 -18.90
CA GLY A 358 7.84 -31.27 -20.34
C GLY A 358 7.02 -30.17 -21.02
N GLY A 359 7.72 -29.20 -21.58
CA GLY A 359 7.16 -27.95 -22.08
C GLY A 359 5.93 -28.10 -22.99
N ALA A 360 4.81 -27.56 -22.52
CA ALA A 360 3.82 -26.91 -23.38
C ALA A 360 3.35 -25.67 -22.61
N MET A 361 3.54 -24.50 -23.22
CA MET A 361 3.19 -23.16 -22.71
C MET A 361 2.08 -23.22 -21.65
N SER A 362 2.34 -22.70 -20.44
CA SER A 362 1.29 -22.49 -19.43
C SER A 362 0.13 -21.81 -20.13
N ARG A 363 -0.99 -22.53 -20.31
CA ARG A 363 -2.16 -21.95 -20.97
C ARG A 363 -2.61 -20.80 -20.09
N ASN A 364 -2.67 -19.63 -20.70
CA ASN A 364 -3.05 -18.41 -20.04
C ASN A 364 -4.45 -17.97 -20.46
N THR A 365 -5.17 -18.79 -21.23
CA THR A 365 -6.54 -18.52 -21.68
C THR A 365 -7.45 -19.60 -21.12
N PHE A 366 -8.52 -19.20 -20.44
CA PHE A 366 -9.48 -20.07 -19.77
C PHE A 366 -10.90 -19.70 -20.22
N ASP A 367 -11.75 -20.70 -20.43
CA ASP A 367 -13.20 -20.52 -20.52
C ASP A 367 -13.83 -21.06 -19.25
N LEU A 368 -14.70 -20.26 -18.64
CA LEU A 368 -15.51 -20.64 -17.50
C LEU A 368 -16.97 -20.69 -17.95
N ILE A 369 -17.49 -21.91 -18.10
CA ILE A 369 -18.81 -22.18 -18.66
C ILE A 369 -19.76 -22.49 -17.50
N TYR A 370 -20.82 -21.69 -17.39
CA TYR A 370 -21.90 -21.86 -16.42
C TYR A 370 -23.11 -22.49 -17.09
N GLN A 371 -23.65 -23.54 -16.48
CA GLN A 371 -24.83 -24.27 -16.94
C GLN A 371 -25.86 -24.40 -15.81
N GLY A 372 -27.13 -24.52 -16.21
CA GLY A 372 -28.25 -24.65 -15.27
C GLY A 372 -28.62 -23.33 -14.60
N GLU A 373 -29.02 -23.38 -13.32
CA GLU A 373 -29.48 -22.19 -12.58
C GLU A 373 -28.41 -21.08 -12.49
N LEU A 374 -27.13 -21.44 -12.44
CA LEU A 374 -26.01 -20.50 -12.47
C LEU A 374 -25.94 -19.65 -13.74
N ALA A 375 -26.40 -20.17 -14.88
CA ALA A 375 -26.36 -19.43 -16.15
C ALA A 375 -27.32 -18.22 -16.15
N SER A 376 -28.28 -18.20 -15.21
CA SER A 376 -29.27 -17.13 -15.04
C SER A 376 -28.79 -16.01 -14.11
N ILE A 377 -27.67 -16.18 -13.41
CA ILE A 377 -27.09 -15.16 -12.53
C ILE A 377 -26.26 -14.18 -13.37
N ASN A 378 -26.55 -12.88 -13.25
CA ASN A 378 -25.89 -11.85 -14.05
C ASN A 378 -24.52 -11.44 -13.49
N ASN A 379 -24.30 -11.56 -12.18
CA ASN A 379 -23.07 -11.13 -11.52
C ASN A 379 -22.23 -12.31 -11.03
N THR A 380 -21.36 -12.84 -11.89
CA THR A 380 -20.48 -14.00 -11.61
C THR A 380 -19.08 -13.61 -11.15
N LYS A 381 -18.84 -12.33 -10.83
CA LYS A 381 -17.51 -11.83 -10.39
C LYS A 381 -16.91 -12.59 -9.19
N PRO A 382 -17.68 -13.09 -8.20
CA PRO A 382 -17.13 -13.94 -7.15
C PRO A 382 -16.52 -15.24 -7.69
N LEU A 383 -17.11 -15.83 -8.73
CA LEU A 383 -16.61 -17.06 -9.36
C LEU A 383 -15.35 -16.79 -10.16
N PHE A 384 -15.31 -15.69 -10.92
CA PHE A 384 -14.08 -15.23 -11.59
C PHE A 384 -12.94 -15.02 -10.58
N THR A 385 -13.23 -14.32 -9.46
CA THR A 385 -12.26 -14.08 -8.39
C THR A 385 -11.73 -15.39 -7.81
N ALA A 386 -12.64 -16.33 -7.53
CA ALA A 386 -12.30 -17.65 -7.04
C ALA A 386 -11.38 -18.40 -8.01
N LEU A 387 -11.64 -18.32 -9.32
CA LEU A 387 -10.81 -18.96 -10.34
C LEU A 387 -9.39 -18.40 -10.32
N ILE A 388 -9.23 -17.07 -10.35
CA ILE A 388 -7.91 -16.43 -10.36
C ILE A 388 -7.13 -16.76 -9.08
N LYS A 389 -7.80 -16.70 -7.93
CA LYS A 389 -7.22 -17.11 -6.64
C LYS A 389 -6.79 -18.59 -6.66
N GLY A 390 -7.63 -19.46 -7.18
CA GLY A 390 -7.36 -20.89 -7.35
C GLY A 390 -6.15 -21.14 -8.25
N LEU A 391 -6.10 -20.51 -9.42
CA LEU A 391 -5.02 -20.68 -10.40
C LEU A 391 -3.67 -20.21 -9.87
N LEU A 392 -3.64 -19.10 -9.14
CA LEU A 392 -2.40 -18.46 -8.68
C LEU A 392 -1.89 -18.97 -7.33
N SER A 393 -2.78 -19.52 -6.49
CA SER A 393 -2.41 -19.99 -5.14
C SER A 393 -1.27 -21.02 -5.10
N PRO A 394 -1.15 -22.01 -6.02
CA PRO A 394 -0.12 -23.04 -5.92
C PRO A 394 1.26 -22.57 -6.41
N ILE A 395 1.29 -21.55 -7.26
CA ILE A 395 2.50 -21.04 -7.95
C ILE A 395 3.06 -19.76 -7.35
N SER A 396 2.26 -19.01 -6.59
CA SER A 396 2.72 -17.76 -6.00
C SER A 396 3.51 -18.03 -4.72
N SER A 397 4.83 -17.84 -4.78
CA SER A 397 5.76 -17.92 -3.65
C SER A 397 5.87 -16.61 -2.84
N MET A 398 5.03 -15.62 -3.13
CA MET A 398 5.08 -14.32 -2.48
C MET A 398 3.94 -14.15 -1.48
N GLU A 399 4.31 -14.12 -0.20
CA GLU A 399 3.57 -13.41 0.85
C GLU A 399 3.29 -11.98 0.35
N GLY A 400 2.05 -11.65 0.02
CA GLY A 400 1.68 -10.25 -0.29
C GLY A 400 0.55 -10.02 -1.29
N LEU A 401 0.19 -10.98 -2.16
CA LEU A 401 -0.93 -10.80 -3.08
C LEU A 401 -2.24 -11.36 -2.48
N ASN A 402 -2.92 -10.51 -1.71
CA ASN A 402 -4.29 -10.79 -1.25
C ASN A 402 -5.26 -10.66 -2.43
N ILE A 403 -5.44 -11.74 -3.19
CA ILE A 403 -6.39 -11.78 -4.30
C ILE A 403 -7.82 -11.84 -3.75
N ASN A 404 -8.63 -10.85 -4.09
CA ASN A 404 -10.04 -10.76 -3.74
C ASN A 404 -10.85 -10.10 -4.87
N ILE A 405 -12.12 -9.81 -4.59
CA ILE A 405 -13.07 -9.31 -5.60
C ILE A 405 -12.70 -7.93 -6.16
N VAL A 406 -11.84 -7.19 -5.47
CA VAL A 406 -11.38 -5.85 -5.89
C VAL A 406 -10.27 -5.95 -6.92
N ASN A 407 -9.30 -6.85 -6.72
CA ASN A 407 -8.06 -6.87 -7.50
C ASN A 407 -7.93 -8.03 -8.49
N ALA A 408 -8.84 -9.02 -8.46
CA ALA A 408 -8.72 -10.22 -9.29
C ALA A 408 -8.58 -9.93 -10.79
N GLU A 409 -9.34 -8.99 -11.35
CA GLU A 409 -9.27 -8.63 -12.77
C GLU A 409 -7.93 -7.99 -13.13
N LEU A 410 -7.43 -7.11 -12.26
CA LEU A 410 -6.14 -6.45 -12.44
C LEU A 410 -5.00 -7.48 -12.39
N VAL A 411 -5.01 -8.34 -11.38
CA VAL A 411 -4.02 -9.41 -11.21
C VAL A 411 -4.04 -10.37 -12.40
N ALA A 412 -5.22 -10.75 -12.89
CA ALA A 412 -5.35 -11.59 -14.08
C ALA A 412 -4.68 -10.94 -15.30
N ARG A 413 -4.96 -9.66 -15.56
CA ARG A 413 -4.38 -8.91 -16.68
C ARG A 413 -2.86 -8.76 -16.58
N GLU A 414 -2.33 -8.43 -15.40
CA GLU A 414 -0.89 -8.30 -15.16
C GLU A 414 -0.13 -9.62 -15.33
N ARG A 415 -0.77 -10.74 -14.94
CA ARG A 415 -0.24 -12.09 -15.13
C ARG A 415 -0.51 -12.64 -16.54
N GLY A 416 -1.16 -11.86 -17.42
CA GLY A 416 -1.50 -12.26 -18.78
C GLY A 416 -2.50 -13.40 -18.86
N ILE A 417 -3.35 -13.57 -17.83
CA ILE A 417 -4.43 -14.55 -17.75
C ILE A 417 -5.70 -13.94 -18.36
N PHE A 418 -6.23 -14.59 -19.39
CA PHE A 418 -7.46 -14.26 -20.06
C PHE A 418 -8.53 -15.27 -19.67
N VAL A 419 -9.65 -14.81 -19.14
CA VAL A 419 -10.81 -15.65 -18.83
C VAL A 419 -12.00 -15.19 -19.66
N SER A 420 -12.64 -16.11 -20.36
CA SER A 420 -13.92 -15.89 -21.03
C SER A 420 -15.02 -16.59 -20.25
N GLU A 421 -16.05 -15.86 -19.83
CA GLU A 421 -17.23 -16.45 -19.19
C GLU A 421 -18.29 -16.76 -20.24
N GLN A 422 -18.92 -17.93 -20.14
CA GLN A 422 -20.00 -18.35 -21.04
C GLN A 422 -21.21 -18.82 -20.23
N HIS A 423 -22.38 -18.26 -20.52
CA HIS A 423 -23.64 -18.64 -19.88
C HIS A 423 -24.45 -19.49 -20.86
N SER A 424 -24.44 -20.80 -20.65
CA SER A 424 -25.22 -21.73 -21.46
C SER A 424 -26.55 -21.98 -20.76
N ARG A 425 -27.60 -21.32 -21.26
CA ARG A 425 -28.99 -21.48 -20.80
C ARG A 425 -29.72 -22.62 -21.52
N ASP A 426 -29.07 -23.20 -22.53
CA ASP A 426 -29.63 -24.32 -23.27
C ASP A 426 -29.48 -25.57 -22.38
N PRO A 427 -30.58 -26.22 -21.97
CA PRO A 427 -30.50 -27.54 -21.40
C PRO A 427 -30.14 -28.48 -22.55
N SER A 428 -28.88 -28.48 -22.99
CA SER A 428 -28.37 -29.63 -23.74
C SER A 428 -28.73 -30.89 -22.95
N ASP A 429 -29.13 -31.97 -23.62
CA ASP A 429 -29.59 -33.28 -23.09
C ASP A 429 -28.59 -34.00 -22.11
N HIS A 430 -27.84 -33.26 -21.30
CA HIS A 430 -26.49 -33.57 -20.85
C HIS A 430 -26.16 -33.13 -19.42
N SER A 431 -27.07 -32.58 -18.63
CA SER A 431 -26.82 -32.32 -17.21
C SER A 431 -27.81 -33.07 -16.31
N SER A 432 -27.37 -34.18 -15.72
CA SER A 432 -28.07 -34.83 -14.59
C SER A 432 -28.05 -33.98 -13.31
N TYR A 433 -27.48 -32.77 -13.37
CA TYR A 433 -27.25 -31.87 -12.24
C TYR A 433 -27.96 -30.52 -12.49
N SER A 434 -28.47 -29.90 -11.41
CA SER A 434 -29.17 -28.60 -11.45
C SER A 434 -28.27 -27.43 -11.85
N SER A 435 -26.97 -27.52 -11.57
CA SER A 435 -25.95 -26.54 -11.96
C SER A 435 -24.61 -27.23 -12.17
N LEU A 436 -23.91 -26.84 -13.23
CA LEU A 436 -22.58 -27.36 -13.57
C LEU A 436 -21.66 -26.20 -13.95
N VAL A 437 -20.43 -26.24 -13.46
CA VAL A 437 -19.37 -25.31 -13.83
C VAL A 437 -18.27 -26.08 -14.54
N THR A 438 -17.88 -25.63 -15.73
CA THR A 438 -16.81 -26.25 -16.51
C THR A 438 -15.71 -25.24 -16.79
N LEU A 439 -14.49 -25.58 -16.39
CA LEU A 439 -13.26 -24.86 -16.68
C LEU A 439 -12.56 -25.52 -17.88
N VAL A 440 -12.33 -24.76 -18.94
CA VAL A 440 -11.60 -25.20 -20.14
C VAL A 440 -10.35 -24.34 -20.30
N ALA A 441 -9.15 -24.90 -20.26
CA ALA A 441 -7.95 -24.13 -20.60
C ALA A 441 -7.66 -24.23 -22.10
N ARG A 442 -7.63 -23.10 -22.81
CA ARG A 442 -7.31 -23.01 -24.24
C ARG A 442 -5.83 -22.74 -24.50
N PRO A 443 -5.25 -23.28 -25.58
CA PRO A 443 -3.91 -22.89 -26.00
C PRO A 443 -3.86 -21.37 -26.28
N PRO A 444 -2.71 -20.71 -26.04
CA PRO A 444 -2.55 -19.28 -26.27
C PRO A 444 -2.80 -18.96 -27.75
N SER A 445 -3.75 -18.06 -28.00
CA SER A 445 -4.03 -17.53 -29.34
C SER A 445 -2.79 -16.80 -29.87
N ARG A 446 -2.10 -17.36 -30.88
CA ARG A 446 -1.19 -16.58 -31.72
C ARG A 446 -2.01 -15.90 -32.80
N ALA A 447 -2.62 -14.76 -32.49
CA ALA A 447 -3.23 -13.89 -33.50
C ALA A 447 -2.62 -12.49 -33.43
N SER A 448 -1.61 -12.25 -34.26
CA SER A 448 -1.27 -10.90 -34.72
C SER A 448 -2.39 -10.40 -35.62
N SER A 449 -2.96 -9.24 -35.28
CA SER A 449 -3.55 -8.26 -36.21
C SER A 449 -3.91 -8.77 -37.62
N ARG A 450 -5.05 -9.47 -37.75
CA ARG A 450 -5.84 -9.51 -38.99
C ARG A 450 -7.29 -9.82 -38.62
N ALA A 451 -8.21 -9.01 -39.13
CA ALA A 451 -9.65 -9.11 -38.88
C ALA A 451 -10.17 -10.53 -39.15
N PRO A 452 -11.20 -11.00 -38.41
CA PRO A 452 -11.79 -12.30 -38.67
C PRO A 452 -12.49 -12.26 -40.03
N ALA A 453 -11.96 -13.03 -40.98
CA ALA A 453 -12.71 -13.35 -42.19
C ALA A 453 -13.90 -14.25 -41.79
N SER A 454 -15.07 -13.84 -42.26
CA SER A 454 -16.35 -14.55 -42.33
C SER A 454 -16.43 -15.95 -41.71
N ALA A 455 -17.34 -16.06 -40.75
CA ALA A 455 -17.83 -17.31 -40.18
C ALA A 455 -18.32 -18.27 -41.28
N ASP A 456 -17.53 -19.31 -41.55
CA ASP A 456 -18.05 -20.58 -42.01
C ASP A 456 -18.27 -21.47 -40.79
N THR A 457 -19.53 -21.84 -40.62
CA THR A 457 -20.07 -22.71 -39.59
C THR A 457 -19.59 -24.14 -39.86
N SER A 458 -18.36 -24.44 -39.49
CA SER A 458 -17.92 -25.80 -39.25
C SER A 458 -17.15 -25.83 -37.94
N THR A 459 -17.69 -26.60 -37.01
CA THR A 459 -17.11 -26.95 -35.72
C THR A 459 -15.73 -27.58 -35.93
N GLY A 460 -14.70 -26.73 -36.01
CA GLY A 460 -13.31 -27.15 -35.98
C GLY A 460 -12.98 -27.70 -34.59
N SER A 461 -13.18 -29.00 -34.42
CA SER A 461 -12.79 -29.74 -33.23
C SER A 461 -11.28 -29.62 -33.02
N ILE A 462 -10.89 -28.98 -31.92
CA ILE A 462 -9.52 -29.05 -31.40
C ILE A 462 -9.21 -30.54 -31.18
N PRO A 463 -8.08 -31.09 -31.67
CA PRO A 463 -7.70 -32.48 -31.44
C PRO A 463 -7.83 -32.84 -29.95
N ASP A 464 -8.63 -33.86 -29.68
CA ASP A 464 -9.22 -34.19 -28.38
C ASP A 464 -8.18 -34.57 -27.31
N GLN A 465 -6.99 -35.01 -27.74
CA GLN A 465 -5.85 -35.35 -26.87
C GLN A 465 -5.23 -34.17 -26.11
N GLN A 466 -5.68 -32.93 -26.36
CA GLN A 466 -5.13 -31.73 -25.71
C GLN A 466 -6.17 -30.88 -24.96
N GLN A 467 -7.43 -31.29 -24.80
CA GLN A 467 -8.39 -30.47 -24.06
C GLN A 467 -8.21 -30.63 -22.54
N ARG A 468 -7.78 -29.57 -21.85
CA ARG A 468 -7.63 -29.53 -20.39
C ARG A 468 -8.92 -29.00 -19.79
N ILE A 469 -9.85 -29.91 -19.53
CA ILE A 469 -11.21 -29.62 -19.06
C ILE A 469 -11.37 -30.14 -17.64
N ILE A 470 -11.97 -29.35 -16.75
CA ILE A 470 -12.38 -29.80 -15.42
C ILE A 470 -13.81 -29.33 -15.20
N SER A 471 -14.71 -30.25 -14.86
CA SER A 471 -16.11 -29.91 -14.56
C SER A 471 -16.45 -30.30 -13.12
N GLY A 472 -17.33 -29.52 -12.50
CA GLY A 472 -17.82 -29.82 -11.16
C GLY A 472 -19.19 -29.22 -10.87
N THR A 473 -19.80 -29.74 -9.82
CA THR A 473 -21.10 -29.32 -9.28
C THR A 473 -21.03 -29.21 -7.76
N CYS A 474 -22.07 -28.69 -7.13
CA CYS A 474 -22.19 -28.62 -5.68
C CYS A 474 -23.42 -29.39 -5.23
N SER A 475 -23.26 -30.28 -4.24
CA SER A 475 -24.36 -30.92 -3.53
C SER A 475 -24.47 -30.27 -2.16
N GLY A 476 -25.43 -29.36 -1.99
CA GLY A 476 -25.41 -28.42 -0.85
C GLY A 476 -24.12 -27.58 -0.88
N ASP A 477 -23.37 -27.56 0.24
CA ASP A 477 -22.10 -26.83 0.37
C ASP A 477 -20.85 -27.66 0.01
N GLN A 478 -21.04 -28.90 -0.44
CA GLN A 478 -19.95 -29.81 -0.79
C GLN A 478 -19.61 -29.74 -2.28
N PRO A 479 -18.38 -29.33 -2.66
CA PRO A 479 -17.95 -29.29 -4.05
C PRO A 479 -17.56 -30.68 -4.55
N LEU A 480 -18.10 -31.07 -5.70
CA LEU A 480 -17.84 -32.36 -6.35
C LEU A 480 -17.26 -32.15 -7.74
N ILE A 481 -16.13 -32.77 -8.04
CA ILE A 481 -15.59 -32.85 -9.40
C ILE A 481 -16.31 -33.98 -10.12
N THR A 482 -16.90 -33.68 -11.27
CA THR A 482 -17.65 -34.62 -12.12
C THR A 482 -16.86 -35.05 -13.36
N ARG A 483 -15.80 -34.30 -13.72
CA ARG A 483 -14.94 -34.59 -14.87
C ARG A 483 -13.53 -34.05 -14.68
N LEU A 484 -12.52 -34.86 -15.02
CA LEU A 484 -11.13 -34.44 -15.12
C LEU A 484 -10.55 -34.89 -16.47
N GLY A 485 -10.32 -33.94 -17.37
CA GLY A 485 -9.86 -34.19 -18.74
C GLY A 485 -10.84 -35.08 -19.52
N ARG A 486 -10.36 -36.27 -19.86
CA ARG A 486 -11.12 -37.31 -20.60
C ARG A 486 -11.88 -38.28 -19.69
N PHE A 487 -11.70 -38.19 -18.37
CA PHE A 487 -12.26 -39.14 -17.41
C PHE A 487 -13.53 -38.58 -16.73
N GLU A 488 -14.55 -39.43 -16.58
CA GLU A 488 -15.73 -39.16 -15.77
C GLU A 488 -15.44 -39.55 -14.33
N ALA A 489 -15.17 -38.56 -13.49
CA ALA A 489 -14.74 -38.75 -12.10
C ALA A 489 -15.82 -38.24 -11.15
N SER A 490 -15.92 -38.82 -9.95
CA SER A 490 -16.79 -38.32 -8.90
C SER A 490 -16.01 -38.31 -7.59
N PHE A 491 -15.50 -37.14 -7.19
CA PHE A 491 -14.75 -37.00 -5.95
C PHE A 491 -14.77 -35.57 -5.42
N GLU A 492 -14.61 -35.44 -4.10
CA GLU A 492 -14.45 -34.15 -3.45
C GLU A 492 -12.96 -33.73 -3.48
N PRO A 493 -12.62 -32.54 -4.01
CA PRO A 493 -11.25 -32.08 -4.07
C PRO A 493 -10.79 -31.52 -2.70
N GLU A 494 -10.71 -32.38 -1.67
CA GLU A 494 -10.27 -32.04 -0.32
C GLU A 494 -9.13 -32.90 0.20
N GLY A 495 -8.34 -32.31 1.09
CA GLY A 495 -7.15 -32.92 1.66
C GLY A 495 -6.04 -33.11 0.64
N THR A 496 -5.18 -34.08 0.92
CA THR A 496 -4.08 -34.47 0.05
C THR A 496 -4.55 -35.56 -0.90
N LEU A 497 -4.41 -35.35 -2.20
CA LEU A 497 -4.86 -36.28 -3.24
C LEU A 497 -3.67 -36.81 -4.04
N LEU A 498 -3.73 -38.07 -4.42
CA LEU A 498 -2.83 -38.68 -5.39
C LEU A 498 -3.64 -39.06 -6.63
N ILE A 499 -3.36 -38.40 -7.75
CA ILE A 499 -4.02 -38.67 -9.03
C ILE A 499 -3.06 -39.45 -9.93
N CYS A 500 -3.46 -40.66 -10.31
CA CYS A 500 -2.70 -41.56 -11.17
C CYS A 500 -3.48 -41.83 -12.47
N GLU A 501 -2.93 -41.46 -13.62
CA GLU A 501 -3.39 -41.96 -14.92
C GLU A 501 -2.71 -43.31 -15.18
N ASN A 502 -3.47 -44.34 -15.49
CA ASN A 502 -2.96 -45.70 -15.67
C ASN A 502 -3.72 -46.47 -16.76
N TYR A 503 -3.14 -47.55 -17.23
CA TYR A 503 -3.88 -48.57 -17.97
C TYR A 503 -4.64 -49.48 -16.99
N ASP A 504 -5.90 -49.70 -17.27
CA ASP A 504 -6.77 -50.67 -16.63
C ASP A 504 -6.30 -52.08 -16.99
N SER A 505 -5.68 -52.73 -16.01
CA SER A 505 -5.20 -54.11 -16.10
C SER A 505 -5.36 -54.80 -14.75
N PRO A 506 -5.60 -56.12 -14.73
CA PRO A 506 -5.81 -56.85 -13.48
C PRO A 506 -4.67 -56.63 -12.47
N GLY A 507 -5.03 -56.33 -11.22
CA GLY A 507 -4.09 -56.14 -10.11
C GLY A 507 -3.50 -54.72 -9.98
N LYS A 508 -3.78 -53.79 -10.89
CA LYS A 508 -3.18 -52.44 -10.88
C LYS A 508 -3.49 -51.64 -9.61
N ILE A 509 -4.73 -51.69 -9.13
CA ILE A 509 -5.15 -51.06 -7.86
C ILE A 509 -4.36 -51.63 -6.68
N GLY A 510 -4.17 -52.95 -6.64
CA GLY A 510 -3.45 -53.64 -5.58
C GLY A 510 -1.98 -53.24 -5.52
N VAL A 511 -1.33 -53.03 -6.68
CA VAL A 511 0.07 -52.57 -6.74
C VAL A 511 0.22 -51.18 -6.14
N VAL A 512 -0.63 -50.22 -6.53
CA VAL A 512 -0.60 -48.85 -5.99
C VAL A 512 -0.87 -48.86 -4.48
N GLY A 513 -1.89 -49.61 -4.04
CA GLY A 513 -2.20 -49.75 -2.62
C GLY A 513 -1.05 -50.36 -1.81
N ASN A 514 -0.37 -51.38 -2.34
CA ASN A 514 0.75 -52.02 -1.65
C ASN A 514 1.95 -51.08 -1.51
N ILE A 515 2.29 -50.32 -2.56
CA ILE A 515 3.40 -49.35 -2.52
C ILE A 515 3.14 -48.25 -1.48
N LEU A 516 1.91 -47.73 -1.43
CA LEU A 516 1.53 -46.72 -0.43
C LEU A 516 1.51 -47.32 0.99
N GLY A 517 0.98 -48.53 1.13
CA GLY A 517 0.89 -49.23 2.42
C GLY A 517 2.25 -49.60 3.01
N GLN A 518 3.24 -49.98 2.20
CA GLN A 518 4.62 -50.25 2.64
C GLN A 518 5.29 -49.03 3.27
N GLU A 519 4.89 -47.83 2.85
CA GLU A 519 5.39 -46.55 3.34
C GLU A 519 4.50 -45.97 4.45
N GLY A 520 3.49 -46.73 4.90
CA GLY A 520 2.57 -46.32 5.96
C GLY A 520 1.65 -45.16 5.58
N VAL A 521 1.36 -44.96 4.30
CA VAL A 521 0.40 -43.95 3.81
C VAL A 521 -1.00 -44.55 3.81
N ASN A 522 -1.93 -43.95 4.55
CA ASN A 522 -3.31 -44.41 4.61
C ASN A 522 -4.14 -43.83 3.46
N ILE A 523 -5.02 -44.66 2.87
CA ILE A 523 -5.96 -44.24 1.83
C ILE A 523 -7.34 -44.04 2.49
N ASN A 524 -7.79 -42.79 2.56
CA ASN A 524 -9.06 -42.40 3.18
C ASN A 524 -10.25 -42.65 2.24
N PHE A 525 -10.05 -42.39 0.94
CA PHE A 525 -11.02 -42.73 -0.09
C PHE A 525 -10.28 -43.04 -1.40
N MET A 526 -10.93 -43.82 -2.26
CA MET A 526 -10.43 -44.13 -3.59
C MET A 526 -11.58 -44.05 -4.59
N ALA A 527 -11.36 -43.35 -5.70
CA ALA A 527 -12.27 -43.31 -6.84
C ALA A 527 -11.50 -43.74 -8.10
N VAL A 528 -12.14 -44.58 -8.92
CA VAL A 528 -11.61 -44.99 -10.21
C VAL A 528 -12.56 -44.51 -11.29
N ALA A 529 -12.03 -43.76 -12.24
CA ALA A 529 -12.80 -43.10 -13.28
C ALA A 529 -12.42 -43.65 -14.66
N PRO A 530 -13.38 -44.21 -15.41
CA PRO A 530 -13.15 -44.63 -16.79
C PRO A 530 -13.09 -43.42 -17.72
N VAL A 531 -12.58 -43.63 -18.94
CA VAL A 531 -12.69 -42.64 -20.03
C VAL A 531 -14.17 -42.42 -20.36
N SER A 532 -14.57 -41.16 -20.58
CA SER A 532 -15.94 -40.80 -20.93
C SER A 532 -16.38 -41.48 -22.22
N THR A 533 -17.47 -42.25 -22.14
CA THR A 533 -18.08 -42.95 -23.29
C THR A 533 -18.59 -41.99 -24.38
N LYS A 534 -18.84 -40.73 -24.05
CA LYS A 534 -19.28 -39.69 -24.99
C LYS A 534 -18.16 -39.22 -25.94
N LEU A 535 -16.89 -39.27 -25.51
CA LEU A 535 -15.75 -38.97 -26.37
C LEU A 535 -15.54 -40.10 -27.40
N VAL A 536 -15.87 -41.34 -27.03
CA VAL A 536 -15.76 -42.52 -27.89
C VAL A 536 -16.79 -42.51 -29.05
N LEU A 537 -17.96 -41.88 -28.85
CA LEU A 537 -19.06 -41.85 -29.83
C LEU A 537 -18.91 -40.76 -30.91
N ASN A 538 -18.13 -39.71 -30.67
CA ASN A 538 -17.92 -38.62 -31.64
C ASN A 538 -16.86 -38.91 -32.73
N GLU A 539 -16.26 -40.10 -32.72
CA GLU A 539 -15.36 -40.58 -33.78
C GLU A 539 -16.09 -41.42 -34.85
N THR A 540 -16.95 -40.82 -35.68
CA THR A 540 -17.50 -41.54 -36.84
C THR A 540 -16.41 -41.81 -37.91
N PRO A 541 -16.36 -43.00 -38.52
CA PRO A 541 -15.34 -43.38 -39.49
C PRO A 541 -15.51 -42.63 -40.81
N LYS A 542 -14.46 -41.94 -41.28
CA LYS A 542 -14.34 -41.61 -42.72
C LYS A 542 -14.17 -42.92 -43.47
N LYS A 543 -15.18 -43.33 -44.25
CA LYS A 543 -15.06 -44.39 -45.26
C LYS A 543 -13.97 -44.00 -46.27
N SER A 544 -12.81 -44.61 -46.20
CA SER A 544 -11.89 -44.74 -47.34
C SER A 544 -12.02 -46.15 -47.90
N LEU A 545 -12.10 -46.26 -49.23
CA LEU A 545 -12.18 -47.52 -49.97
C LEU A 545 -10.99 -48.44 -49.68
N PRO A 546 -11.15 -49.78 -49.83
CA PRO A 546 -10.08 -50.73 -49.54
C PRO A 546 -9.08 -50.76 -50.70
N THR A 547 -7.81 -50.57 -50.38
CA THR A 547 -6.69 -51.05 -51.20
C THR A 547 -5.76 -51.86 -50.31
N ASP A 548 -5.32 -52.99 -50.87
CA ASP A 548 -4.55 -54.10 -50.29
C ASP A 548 -3.56 -53.81 -49.15
N GLY A 549 -3.47 -54.80 -48.27
CA GLY A 549 -2.20 -55.24 -47.69
C GLY A 549 -1.75 -54.57 -46.40
N SER A 550 -1.99 -55.27 -45.28
CA SER A 550 -1.24 -55.19 -44.00
C SER A 550 -1.03 -53.82 -43.38
N GLU A 551 -1.92 -53.44 -42.46
CA GLU A 551 -1.58 -52.86 -41.15
C GLU A 551 -2.84 -52.82 -40.27
N GLU A 552 -2.77 -53.44 -39.08
CA GLU A 552 -3.87 -53.48 -38.11
C GLU A 552 -4.17 -52.08 -37.53
N PRO A 553 -5.43 -51.75 -37.22
CA PRO A 553 -5.80 -50.50 -36.55
C PRO A 553 -5.53 -50.61 -35.03
N VAL A 554 -4.26 -50.54 -34.59
CA VAL A 554 -3.85 -50.72 -33.18
C VAL A 554 -4.19 -49.52 -32.28
N ALA A 555 -4.43 -48.32 -32.84
CA ALA A 555 -4.58 -47.09 -32.05
C ALA A 555 -5.94 -46.94 -31.30
N LYS A 556 -7.03 -47.58 -31.75
CA LYS A 556 -8.37 -47.42 -31.14
C LYS A 556 -8.61 -48.30 -29.90
N GLY A 557 -7.93 -49.43 -29.78
CA GLY A 557 -8.09 -50.37 -28.66
C GLY A 557 -7.35 -49.99 -27.37
N GLN A 558 -6.38 -49.06 -27.43
CA GLN A 558 -5.58 -48.62 -26.29
C GLN A 558 -6.24 -47.51 -25.46
N LEU A 559 -6.98 -46.58 -26.09
CA LEU A 559 -7.70 -45.50 -25.40
C LEU A 559 -8.82 -46.01 -24.48
N LEU A 560 -9.44 -47.15 -24.80
CA LEU A 560 -10.48 -47.80 -23.99
C LEU A 560 -9.93 -48.52 -22.75
N LYS A 561 -8.61 -48.66 -22.63
CA LYS A 561 -7.96 -49.32 -21.50
C LYS A 561 -7.35 -48.31 -20.53
N GLU A 562 -7.60 -47.02 -20.65
CA GLU A 562 -7.11 -46.05 -19.69
C GLU A 562 -8.12 -45.83 -18.56
N ALA A 563 -7.60 -45.65 -17.34
CA ALA A 563 -8.36 -45.31 -16.16
C ALA A 563 -7.61 -44.24 -15.36
N LEU A 564 -8.37 -43.51 -14.56
CA LEU A 564 -7.84 -42.53 -13.62
C LEU A 564 -8.13 -43.01 -12.20
N MET A 565 -7.09 -43.29 -11.43
CA MET A 565 -7.18 -43.56 -10.00
C MET A 565 -6.97 -42.26 -9.22
N ILE A 566 -7.93 -41.92 -8.37
CA ILE A 566 -7.87 -40.76 -7.47
C ILE A 566 -7.92 -41.30 -6.04
N LEU A 567 -6.86 -41.03 -5.27
CA LEU A 567 -6.75 -41.50 -3.89
C LEU A 567 -6.66 -40.30 -2.95
N GLY A 568 -7.56 -40.21 -1.98
CA GLY A 568 -7.40 -39.31 -0.84
C GLY A 568 -6.50 -39.97 0.20
N ILE A 569 -5.42 -39.31 0.58
CA ILE A 569 -4.40 -39.85 1.48
C ILE A 569 -4.26 -39.00 2.75
N ASP A 570 -3.79 -39.61 3.83
CA ASP A 570 -3.67 -38.96 5.15
C ASP A 570 -2.49 -37.99 5.27
N ARG A 571 -1.48 -38.11 4.40
CA ARG A 571 -0.23 -37.33 4.44
C ARG A 571 0.37 -37.16 3.05
N GLY A 572 1.32 -36.23 2.93
CA GLY A 572 2.07 -36.05 1.68
C GLY A 572 2.93 -37.25 1.27
N VAL A 573 2.96 -37.54 -0.03
CA VAL A 573 3.72 -38.66 -0.61
C VAL A 573 5.20 -38.27 -0.78
N PRO A 574 6.15 -38.97 -0.15
CA PRO A 574 7.57 -38.70 -0.37
C PRO A 574 7.99 -38.90 -1.83
N ALA A 575 9.01 -38.15 -2.28
CA ALA A 575 9.46 -38.18 -3.68
C ALA A 575 9.87 -39.58 -4.14
N HIS A 576 10.50 -40.40 -3.28
CA HIS A 576 10.89 -41.76 -3.61
C HIS A 576 9.69 -42.68 -3.89
N VAL A 577 8.55 -42.46 -3.23
CA VAL A 577 7.31 -43.22 -3.43
C VAL A 577 6.67 -42.85 -4.76
N THR A 578 6.64 -41.55 -5.11
CA THR A 578 6.19 -41.13 -6.46
C THR A 578 7.08 -41.70 -7.57
N ALA A 579 8.39 -41.82 -7.33
CA ALA A 579 9.32 -42.45 -8.27
C ALA A 579 9.19 -43.98 -8.34
N ALA A 580 8.81 -44.64 -7.23
CA ALA A 580 8.50 -46.07 -7.22
C ALA A 580 7.24 -46.36 -8.03
N LEU A 581 6.18 -45.57 -7.83
CA LEU A 581 4.94 -45.66 -8.61
C LEU A 581 5.20 -45.35 -10.10
N ALA A 582 6.03 -44.36 -10.43
CA ALA A 582 6.31 -43.99 -11.82
C ALA A 582 7.11 -45.07 -12.59
N ARG A 583 7.82 -45.95 -11.88
CA ARG A 583 8.55 -47.09 -12.48
C ARG A 583 7.66 -48.30 -12.75
N GLU A 584 6.44 -48.30 -12.22
CA GLU A 584 5.51 -49.41 -12.38
C GLU A 584 4.92 -49.43 -13.79
N THR A 585 4.96 -50.60 -14.43
CA THR A 585 4.46 -50.76 -15.81
C THR A 585 2.98 -50.40 -15.91
N GLY A 586 2.62 -49.54 -16.85
CA GLY A 586 1.23 -49.13 -17.07
C GLY A 586 0.69 -48.02 -16.18
N ILE A 587 1.52 -47.37 -15.35
CA ILE A 587 1.20 -46.04 -14.80
C ILE A 587 1.76 -44.98 -15.76
N LEU A 588 0.88 -44.12 -16.28
CA LEU A 588 1.20 -43.12 -17.29
C LEU A 588 1.66 -41.80 -16.69
N LYS A 589 0.97 -41.36 -15.63
CA LYS A 589 1.24 -40.08 -14.98
C LYS A 589 0.81 -40.14 -13.53
N ILE A 590 1.61 -39.56 -12.64
CA ILE A 590 1.30 -39.43 -11.23
C ILE A 590 1.37 -37.95 -10.87
N CYS A 591 0.37 -37.46 -10.16
CA CYS A 591 0.28 -36.09 -9.75
C CYS A 591 -0.23 -36.01 -8.30
N PRO A 592 0.66 -35.77 -7.32
CA PRO A 592 0.22 -35.43 -5.98
C PRO A 592 -0.31 -33.99 -5.96
N ILE A 593 -1.49 -33.82 -5.38
CA ILE A 593 -2.16 -32.53 -5.16
C ILE A 593 -2.17 -32.30 -3.65
N TYR A 594 -1.64 -31.16 -3.23
CA TYR A 594 -1.52 -30.83 -1.82
C TYR A 594 -2.49 -29.70 -1.45
N PRO A 595 -3.02 -29.72 -0.21
CA PRO A 595 -3.75 -28.59 0.33
C PRO A 595 -2.82 -27.40 0.54
N LYS A 596 -3.40 -26.20 0.51
CA LYS A 596 -2.68 -24.91 0.62
C LYS A 596 -1.72 -24.86 1.82
N GLU A 597 -2.11 -25.43 2.95
CA GLU A 597 -1.34 -25.41 4.21
C GLU A 597 -0.05 -26.27 4.13
N GLU A 598 -0.07 -27.39 3.40
CA GLU A 598 1.10 -28.26 3.24
C GLU A 598 2.04 -27.79 2.12
N THR A 599 1.51 -27.12 1.08
CA THR A 599 2.33 -26.58 -0.02
C THR A 599 3.40 -25.58 0.45
N ASN A 600 3.11 -24.82 1.51
CA ASN A 600 4.06 -23.89 2.14
C ASN A 600 5.11 -24.62 3.01
N SER A 601 4.71 -25.69 3.70
CA SER A 601 5.58 -26.50 4.56
C SER A 601 6.66 -27.27 3.78
N LEU A 602 6.32 -27.80 2.60
CA LEU A 602 7.23 -28.59 1.77
C LEU A 602 8.28 -27.74 1.02
N LYS A 603 7.95 -26.50 0.64
CA LYS A 603 8.90 -25.56 0.00
C LYS A 603 9.88 -24.91 0.98
N GLY A 604 9.60 -24.94 2.29
CA GLY A 604 10.35 -24.22 3.32
C GLY A 604 11.53 -24.95 3.97
N LYS A 605 11.65 -26.28 3.84
CA LYS A 605 12.63 -27.07 4.62
C LYS A 605 14.11 -26.72 4.36
N PRO A 606 14.57 -26.41 3.13
CA PRO A 606 15.97 -26.00 2.91
C PRO A 606 16.24 -24.53 3.32
N LYS A 607 15.22 -23.67 3.23
CA LYS A 607 15.33 -22.22 3.49
C LYS A 607 15.30 -21.89 4.98
N ALA A 608 14.42 -22.55 5.74
CA ALA A 608 14.28 -22.34 7.17
C ALA A 608 15.54 -22.73 7.96
N ASP A 609 16.24 -23.79 7.52
CA ASP A 609 17.47 -24.25 8.18
C ASP A 609 18.66 -23.33 7.90
N TYR A 610 18.68 -22.71 6.71
CA TYR A 610 19.66 -21.67 6.36
C TYR A 610 19.36 -20.33 7.04
N GLU A 611 18.09 -19.89 7.05
CA GLU A 611 17.64 -18.67 7.74
C GLU A 611 17.85 -18.77 9.24
N ARG A 612 17.66 -19.96 9.83
CA ARG A 612 17.96 -20.21 11.24
C ARG A 612 19.47 -20.04 11.52
N LYS A 613 20.34 -20.67 10.74
CA LYS A 613 21.80 -20.53 10.89
C LYS A 613 22.28 -19.09 10.64
N LEU A 614 21.67 -18.40 9.67
CA LEU A 614 21.97 -17.00 9.37
C LEU A 614 21.49 -16.06 10.49
N ASN A 615 20.31 -16.30 11.06
CA ASN A 615 19.78 -15.51 12.18
C ASN A 615 20.58 -15.75 13.46
N GLU A 616 21.00 -16.99 13.72
CA GLU A 616 21.90 -17.34 14.83
C GLU A 616 23.25 -16.61 14.67
N ALA A 617 23.85 -16.62 13.47
CA ALA A 617 25.09 -15.89 13.19
C ALA A 617 24.91 -14.35 13.29
N THR A 618 23.81 -13.81 12.77
CA THR A 618 23.52 -12.36 12.79
C THR A 618 23.25 -11.86 14.22
N ALA A 619 22.60 -12.67 15.06
CA ALA A 619 22.38 -12.35 16.46
C ALA A 619 23.71 -12.25 17.24
N VAL A 620 24.65 -13.16 16.97
CA VAL A 620 25.99 -13.12 17.58
C VAL A 620 26.75 -11.85 17.16
N VAL A 621 26.71 -11.48 15.88
CA VAL A 621 27.36 -10.25 15.39
C VAL A 621 26.74 -9.00 16.02
N LYS A 622 25.40 -8.91 16.03
CA LYS A 622 24.69 -7.74 16.57
C LYS A 622 24.94 -7.54 18.07
N THR A 623 25.05 -8.64 18.82
CA THR A 623 25.39 -8.59 20.25
C THR A 623 26.79 -8.04 20.48
N LYS A 624 27.77 -8.47 19.66
CA LYS A 624 29.15 -7.98 19.76
C LYS A 624 29.31 -6.54 19.26
N GLU A 625 28.59 -6.14 18.21
CA GLU A 625 28.55 -4.73 17.74
C GLU A 625 27.99 -3.78 18.80
N THR A 626 26.94 -4.21 19.52
CA THR A 626 26.35 -3.41 20.61
C THR A 626 27.34 -3.23 21.76
N ALA A 627 28.08 -4.28 22.12
CA ALA A 627 29.14 -4.19 23.12
C ALA A 627 30.28 -3.25 22.70
N LEU A 628 30.66 -3.27 21.41
CA LEU A 628 31.70 -2.38 20.86
C LEU A 628 31.23 -0.92 20.82
N ALA A 629 29.95 -0.67 20.51
CA ALA A 629 29.36 0.67 20.54
C ALA A 629 29.36 1.26 21.96
N GLN A 630 29.04 0.43 22.96
CA GLN A 630 29.04 0.85 24.36
C GLN A 630 30.46 1.17 24.88
N GLN A 631 31.48 0.42 24.43
CA GLN A 631 32.88 0.77 24.72
C GLN A 631 33.31 2.10 24.08
N ARG A 632 32.87 2.40 22.86
CA ARG A 632 33.17 3.68 22.17
C ARG A 632 32.56 4.87 22.89
N GLU A 633 31.33 4.75 23.36
CA GLU A 633 30.66 5.81 24.12
C GLU A 633 31.41 6.16 25.42
N VAL A 634 31.90 5.12 26.13
CA VAL A 634 32.74 5.31 27.32
C VAL A 634 34.07 6.00 26.97
N ALA A 635 34.72 5.59 25.87
CA ALA A 635 35.97 6.21 25.43
C ALA A 635 35.80 7.68 25.00
N GLU A 636 34.68 8.01 24.34
CA GLU A 636 34.34 9.39 23.97
C GLU A 636 34.09 10.27 25.21
N GLY A 637 33.43 9.73 26.24
CA GLY A 637 33.23 10.42 27.52
C GLY A 637 34.56 10.76 28.21
N VAL A 638 35.48 9.79 28.28
CA VAL A 638 36.82 9.99 28.86
C VAL A 638 37.63 11.01 28.05
N ALA A 639 37.53 10.99 26.71
CA ALA A 639 38.22 11.96 25.86
C ALA A 639 37.70 13.40 26.05
N GLN A 640 36.39 13.58 26.31
CA GLN A 640 35.83 14.88 26.65
C GLN A 640 36.32 15.41 28.01
N GLU A 641 36.42 14.53 29.01
CA GLU A 641 37.00 14.88 30.32
C GLU A 641 38.46 15.31 30.20
N VAL A 642 39.28 14.56 29.46
CA VAL A 642 40.70 14.91 29.22
C VAL A 642 40.84 16.27 28.54
N ASN A 643 40.00 16.56 27.53
CA ASN A 643 40.02 17.87 26.86
C ASN A 643 39.59 19.01 27.79
N SER A 644 38.64 18.76 28.71
CA SER A 644 38.24 19.74 29.72
C SER A 644 39.37 20.05 30.70
N LEU A 645 40.05 19.02 31.20
CA LEU A 645 41.18 19.16 32.13
C LEU A 645 42.37 19.87 31.49
N LYS A 646 42.71 19.55 30.22
CA LYS A 646 43.74 20.29 29.47
C LYS A 646 43.40 21.77 29.31
N GLY A 647 42.12 22.10 29.13
CA GLY A 647 41.66 23.49 29.09
C GLY A 647 41.85 24.21 30.43
N GLN A 648 41.62 23.53 31.56
CA GLN A 648 41.85 24.07 32.90
C GLN A 648 43.35 24.26 33.19
N LEU A 649 44.18 23.28 32.80
CA LEU A 649 45.63 23.35 32.92
C LEU A 649 46.20 24.55 32.16
N ALA A 650 45.84 24.72 30.89
CA ALA A 650 46.29 25.85 30.08
C ALA A 650 45.88 27.22 30.66
N ALA A 651 44.70 27.30 31.30
CA ALA A 651 44.25 28.50 31.99
C ALA A 651 45.09 28.79 33.25
N LYS A 652 45.50 27.76 33.98
CA LYS A 652 46.35 27.87 35.16
C LYS A 652 47.79 28.26 34.80
N GLU A 653 48.37 27.65 33.77
CA GLU A 653 49.69 28.04 33.23
C GLU A 653 49.70 29.53 32.83
N THR A 654 48.63 29.99 32.18
CA THR A 654 48.49 31.40 31.77
C THR A 654 48.42 32.33 33.00
N GLN A 655 47.62 31.97 34.01
CA GLN A 655 47.53 32.73 35.27
C GLN A 655 48.87 32.78 36.01
N LEU A 656 49.60 31.67 36.04
CA LEU A 656 50.92 31.61 36.67
C LEU A 656 51.93 32.51 35.93
N GLY A 657 51.89 32.53 34.60
CA GLY A 657 52.69 33.41 33.76
C GLY A 657 52.41 34.90 34.05
N GLU A 658 51.14 35.29 34.08
CA GLU A 658 50.74 36.68 34.38
C GLU A 658 51.16 37.12 35.79
N LEU A 659 51.07 36.24 36.78
CA LEU A 659 51.48 36.52 38.16
C LEU A 659 53.00 36.60 38.31
N ARG A 660 53.75 35.75 37.60
CA ARG A 660 55.22 35.82 37.53
C ARG A 660 55.67 37.12 36.89
N ASP A 661 55.06 37.52 35.78
CA ASP A 661 55.34 38.79 35.10
C ASP A 661 55.00 40.00 35.99
N ALA A 662 53.89 39.94 36.72
CA ALA A 662 53.51 40.95 37.69
C ALA A 662 54.52 41.03 38.85
N ASN A 663 55.04 39.90 39.32
CA ASN A 663 56.06 39.84 40.38
C ASN A 663 57.37 40.50 39.90
N VAL A 664 57.85 40.16 38.70
CA VAL A 664 59.05 40.77 38.09
C VAL A 664 58.88 42.30 37.93
N LYS A 665 57.69 42.75 37.54
CA LYS A 665 57.39 44.17 37.35
C LYS A 665 57.39 44.96 38.66
N ILE A 666 56.90 44.36 39.76
CA ILE A 666 56.96 44.96 41.11
C ILE A 666 58.42 45.07 41.60
N PHE A 667 59.26 44.08 41.27
CA PHE A 667 60.69 44.12 41.60
C PHE A 667 61.48 45.18 40.81
N GLY A 668 61.10 45.46 39.56
CA GLY A 668 61.74 46.49 38.74
C GLY A 668 61.59 47.93 39.24
N ASP A 669 60.58 48.20 40.07
CA ASP A 669 60.29 49.53 40.62
C ASP A 669 61.05 49.85 41.93
N LEU A 670 61.80 48.90 42.49
CA LEU A 670 62.68 49.10 43.65
C LEU A 670 64.04 49.68 43.21
N ARG A 671 64.45 50.82 43.77
CA ARG A 671 65.77 51.44 43.50
C ARG A 671 66.89 50.59 44.12
N VAL A 672 67.41 49.64 43.36
CA VAL A 672 68.57 48.82 43.73
C VAL A 672 69.84 49.41 43.09
N THR A 673 70.97 49.39 43.80
CA THR A 673 72.23 49.92 43.26
C THR A 673 72.77 49.03 42.12
N LYS A 674 73.65 49.57 41.27
CA LYS A 674 74.14 48.88 40.05
C LYS A 674 74.85 47.56 40.35
N GLU A 675 75.48 47.43 41.53
CA GLU A 675 76.15 46.21 41.98
C GLU A 675 75.16 45.15 42.51
N GLU A 676 74.10 45.57 43.18
CA GLU A 676 73.04 44.68 43.67
C GLU A 676 72.21 44.13 42.50
N LYS A 677 71.95 44.95 41.47
CA LYS A 677 71.25 44.53 40.26
C LYS A 677 71.99 43.43 39.49
N SER A 678 73.31 43.51 39.40
CA SER A 678 74.13 42.48 38.71
C SER A 678 74.14 41.14 39.45
N LYS A 679 74.05 41.14 40.79
CA LYS A 679 73.94 39.90 41.58
C LYS A 679 72.54 39.30 41.52
N LEU A 680 71.51 40.15 41.44
CA LEU A 680 70.12 39.72 41.30
C LEU A 680 69.85 39.10 39.92
N ASP A 681 70.36 39.71 38.84
CA ASP A 681 70.23 39.19 37.47
C ASP A 681 70.90 37.80 37.32
N GLN A 682 72.00 37.57 38.04
CA GLN A 682 72.70 36.28 38.06
C GLN A 682 71.96 35.18 38.85
N GLN A 683 71.16 35.56 39.86
CA GLN A 683 70.35 34.62 40.66
C GLN A 683 69.00 34.31 39.98
N LEU A 684 68.45 35.25 39.21
CA LEU A 684 67.24 35.03 38.41
C LEU A 684 67.47 34.00 37.28
N GLU A 685 68.66 33.98 36.67
CA GLU A 685 69.06 32.95 35.69
C GLU A 685 69.21 31.54 36.31
N GLN A 686 69.38 31.45 37.63
CA GLN A 686 69.59 30.19 38.35
C GLN A 686 68.35 29.64 39.06
N GLY A 687 67.18 30.28 38.90
CA GLY A 687 65.88 29.71 39.27
C GLY A 687 65.69 29.41 40.77
N THR A 688 66.43 30.04 41.67
CA THR A 688 66.34 29.84 43.13
C THR A 688 65.86 31.12 43.82
N ALA A 689 64.54 31.22 44.04
CA ALA A 689 63.93 32.31 44.78
C ALA A 689 63.87 31.99 46.28
N GLU A 690 64.90 32.37 47.03
CA GLU A 690 64.80 32.61 48.48
C GLU A 690 65.47 33.97 48.76
N VAL A 691 64.68 35.01 49.07
CA VAL A 691 65.18 36.36 49.38
C VAL A 691 64.63 36.84 50.72
N VAL A 692 65.37 36.57 51.79
CA VAL A 692 65.38 37.43 52.98
C VAL A 692 66.83 37.50 53.44
N VAL A 693 67.25 38.69 53.89
CA VAL A 693 68.60 39.08 54.32
C VAL A 693 69.45 39.64 53.18
N LEU A 694 69.19 40.90 52.82
CA LEU A 694 70.21 41.97 52.74
C LEU A 694 69.54 43.36 52.59
N VAL A 695 68.46 43.62 53.36
CA VAL A 695 67.97 45.00 53.63
C VAL A 695 67.80 45.18 55.15
N GLN A 696 68.80 44.69 55.89
CA GLN A 696 69.06 45.07 57.27
C GLN A 696 70.55 45.34 57.36
N GLN A 697 70.93 46.59 57.10
CA GLN A 697 72.10 47.30 57.64
C GLN A 697 72.63 48.32 56.62
N SER A 698 71.95 49.46 56.52
CA SER A 698 72.60 50.77 56.63
C SER A 698 71.52 51.85 56.62
N ASP A 699 71.19 52.35 57.81
CA ASP A 699 70.48 53.61 58.04
C ASP A 699 71.18 54.77 57.30
N GLY A 700 70.51 55.84 56.88
CA GLY A 700 69.14 56.22 57.14
C GLY A 700 68.73 57.53 56.49
N HIS A 701 67.55 58.00 56.90
CA HIS A 701 66.77 59.16 56.45
C HIS A 701 65.75 58.89 55.33
N GLY A 702 64.47 58.94 55.69
CA GLY A 702 63.38 59.32 54.79
C GLY A 702 62.24 58.31 54.67
N ARG A 703 61.07 58.66 55.22
CA ARG A 703 59.77 57.97 55.09
C ARG A 703 59.47 57.48 53.66
N ALA A 704 59.34 56.16 53.49
CA ALA A 704 58.49 55.50 52.49
C ALA A 704 58.12 54.09 53.02
N GLY A 705 56.86 53.67 52.87
CA GLY A 705 56.17 52.76 53.79
C GLY A 705 56.24 51.25 53.50
N LYS A 706 55.87 50.48 54.53
CA LYS A 706 55.70 49.01 54.61
C LYS A 706 54.71 48.37 53.60
N ARG A 707 54.23 49.08 52.58
CA ARG A 707 53.18 48.61 51.65
C ARG A 707 53.65 47.69 50.50
N PRO A 708 54.91 47.71 50.01
CA PRO A 708 55.36 46.80 48.96
C PRO A 708 55.68 45.39 49.45
N GLN A 709 56.27 45.26 50.64
CA GLN A 709 56.74 43.98 51.19
C GLN A 709 55.61 42.99 51.51
N GLU A 710 54.51 43.48 52.09
CA GLU A 710 53.30 42.67 52.33
C GLU A 710 52.60 42.24 51.03
N LYS A 711 52.75 43.02 49.95
CA LYS A 711 52.18 42.66 48.64
C LYS A 711 52.98 41.56 47.96
N CYS A 712 54.31 41.60 47.99
CA CYS A 712 55.17 40.54 47.44
C CYS A 712 54.95 39.21 48.15
N ALA A 713 54.97 39.17 49.49
CA ALA A 713 54.75 37.94 50.25
C ALA A 713 53.37 37.30 49.98
N LYS A 714 52.34 38.13 49.78
CA LYS A 714 50.98 37.65 49.43
C LYS A 714 50.90 37.13 47.99
N LEU A 715 51.65 37.73 47.07
CA LEU A 715 51.78 37.27 45.68
C LEU A 715 52.55 35.95 45.59
N GLU A 716 53.66 35.80 46.31
CA GLU A 716 54.45 34.55 46.38
C GLU A 716 53.61 33.39 46.92
N SER A 717 52.91 33.59 48.04
CA SER A 717 51.99 32.57 48.56
C SER A 717 50.88 32.17 47.58
N THR A 718 50.43 33.10 46.73
CA THR A 718 49.42 32.82 45.70
C THR A 718 50.03 32.04 44.54
N ILE A 719 51.27 32.37 44.14
CA ILE A 719 52.02 31.65 43.10
C ILE A 719 52.30 30.21 43.54
N ASP A 720 52.76 30.00 44.78
CA ASP A 720 53.03 28.65 45.30
C ASP A 720 51.77 27.77 45.37
N THR A 721 50.64 28.37 45.75
CA THR A 721 49.36 27.66 45.78
C THR A 721 48.92 27.26 44.36
N LEU A 722 49.02 28.18 43.39
CA LEU A 722 48.65 27.91 42.01
C LEU A 722 49.61 26.92 41.32
N ALA A 723 50.90 26.97 41.62
CA ALA A 723 51.89 26.03 41.08
C ALA A 723 51.65 24.60 41.60
N LYS A 724 51.17 24.46 42.84
CA LYS A 724 50.76 23.16 43.38
C LYS A 724 49.48 22.64 42.71
N GLU A 725 48.49 23.50 42.51
CA GLU A 725 47.26 23.13 41.78
C GLU A 725 47.52 22.73 40.32
N GLU A 726 48.49 23.37 39.67
CA GLU A 726 48.95 23.02 38.31
C GLU A 726 49.58 21.64 38.27
N ALA A 727 50.52 21.35 39.18
CA ALA A 727 51.17 20.03 39.26
C ALA A 727 50.18 18.90 39.54
N ASP A 728 49.21 19.11 40.44
CA ASP A 728 48.17 18.13 40.74
C ASP A 728 47.27 17.86 39.50
N LEU A 729 46.98 18.91 38.70
CA LEU A 729 46.21 18.79 37.46
C LEU A 729 47.00 18.11 36.33
N GLU A 730 48.30 18.35 36.21
CA GLU A 730 49.17 17.66 35.25
C GLU A 730 49.18 16.15 35.50
N GLU A 731 49.32 15.73 36.75
CA GLU A 731 49.32 14.31 37.14
C GLU A 731 47.96 13.65 36.84
N GLU A 732 46.85 14.37 37.06
CA GLU A 732 45.49 13.87 36.76
C GLU A 732 45.24 13.73 35.24
N VAL A 733 45.76 14.67 34.43
CA VAL A 733 45.70 14.60 32.96
C VAL A 733 46.50 13.40 32.46
N GLU A 734 47.73 13.22 32.94
CA GLU A 734 48.61 12.12 32.50
C GLU A 734 48.01 10.75 32.85
N TRP A 735 47.45 10.61 34.06
CA TRP A 735 46.76 9.38 34.48
C TRP A 735 45.56 9.04 33.58
N ARG A 736 44.71 10.03 33.25
CA ARG A 736 43.54 9.81 32.39
C ARG A 736 43.92 9.54 30.93
N GLU A 737 45.00 10.14 30.43
CA GLU A 737 45.50 9.85 29.08
C GLU A 737 46.02 8.41 28.95
N GLN A 738 46.71 7.90 29.97
CA GLN A 738 47.13 6.50 30.02
C GLN A 738 45.93 5.55 30.04
N ALA A 739 44.88 5.88 30.82
CA ALA A 739 43.64 5.09 30.85
C ALA A 739 42.93 5.07 29.48
N LEU A 740 42.86 6.20 28.78
CA LEU A 740 42.29 6.31 27.44
C LEU A 740 43.11 5.49 26.41
N HIS A 741 44.43 5.52 26.52
CA HIS A 741 45.32 4.75 25.64
C HIS A 741 45.11 3.24 25.81
N GLU A 742 45.02 2.73 27.04
CA GLU A 742 44.84 1.30 27.28
C GLU A 742 43.44 0.84 26.85
N SER A 743 42.41 1.66 27.04
CA SER A 743 41.05 1.39 26.54
C SER A 743 41.01 1.29 25.00
N ASN A 744 41.65 2.22 24.29
CA ASN A 744 41.69 2.19 22.82
C ASN A 744 42.44 0.97 22.27
N LYS A 745 43.51 0.55 22.96
CA LYS A 745 44.29 -0.64 22.62
C LYS A 745 43.47 -1.92 22.81
N GLN A 746 42.67 -2.01 23.87
CA GLN A 746 41.74 -3.12 24.09
C GLN A 746 40.67 -3.19 22.99
N SER A 747 40.04 -2.06 22.64
CA SER A 747 39.04 -2.01 21.57
C SER A 747 39.61 -2.40 20.20
N LEU A 748 40.86 -2.06 19.90
CA LEU A 748 41.56 -2.49 18.67
C LEU A 748 41.77 -4.01 18.60
N GLN A 749 42.10 -4.64 19.72
CA GLN A 749 42.24 -6.10 19.80
C GLN A 749 40.89 -6.81 19.62
N ASP A 750 39.82 -6.26 20.19
CA ASP A 750 38.46 -6.81 20.07
C ASP A 750 37.93 -6.70 18.62
N VAL A 751 38.24 -5.62 17.91
CA VAL A 751 37.92 -5.47 16.47
C VAL A 751 38.68 -6.48 15.61
N GLN A 752 39.98 -6.70 15.85
CA GLN A 752 40.75 -7.69 15.10
C GLN A 752 40.25 -9.12 15.33
N LYS A 753 39.79 -9.43 16.54
CA LYS A 753 39.18 -10.72 16.88
C LYS A 753 37.83 -10.92 16.17
N LEU A 754 37.03 -9.86 16.07
CA LEU A 754 35.76 -9.85 15.33
C LEU A 754 35.95 -10.08 13.82
N GLU A 755 36.96 -9.47 13.21
CA GLU A 755 37.30 -9.68 11.80
C GLU A 755 37.77 -11.12 11.54
N GLY A 756 38.51 -11.72 12.48
CA GLY A 756 38.92 -13.13 12.43
C GLY A 756 37.74 -14.10 12.51
N ASP A 757 36.82 -13.89 13.45
CA ASP A 757 35.62 -14.73 13.63
C ASP A 757 34.68 -14.67 12.40
N ASN A 758 34.51 -13.49 11.78
CA ASN A 758 33.72 -13.33 10.56
C ASN A 758 34.31 -14.06 9.35
N ARG A 759 35.64 -14.21 9.30
CA ARG A 759 36.33 -14.91 8.20
C ARG A 759 36.13 -16.42 8.26
N VAL A 760 35.96 -16.98 9.47
CA VAL A 760 35.72 -18.43 9.70
C VAL A 760 34.27 -18.83 9.37
N LEU A 761 33.31 -17.91 9.48
CA LEU A 761 31.90 -18.16 9.14
C LEU A 761 31.62 -18.14 7.62
N LEU A 762 32.55 -17.63 6.80
CA LEU A 762 32.38 -17.45 5.35
C LEU A 762 33.02 -18.54 4.49
N ASP A 763 33.61 -19.59 5.08
CA ASP A 763 34.23 -20.68 4.32
C ASP A 763 33.81 -22.05 4.89
N PRO A 764 32.64 -22.58 4.46
CA PRO A 764 32.66 -23.61 3.43
C PRO A 764 31.38 -23.63 2.57
N ASN A 765 31.38 -22.96 1.40
CA ASN A 765 30.35 -23.17 0.36
C ASN A 765 30.70 -22.55 -1.01
N LYS A 766 31.99 -22.32 -1.28
CA LYS A 766 32.43 -21.60 -2.50
C LYS A 766 32.26 -22.37 -3.82
N GLU A 767 31.98 -23.68 -3.82
CA GLU A 767 31.86 -24.42 -5.08
C GLU A 767 30.45 -24.51 -5.68
N PHE A 768 29.38 -24.34 -4.91
CA PHE A 768 28.01 -24.48 -5.45
C PHE A 768 27.35 -23.15 -5.86
N LEU A 769 27.79 -22.02 -5.29
CA LEU A 769 27.19 -20.69 -5.52
C LEU A 769 27.76 -19.96 -6.76
N TYR A 770 28.99 -20.30 -7.19
CA TYR A 770 29.61 -19.66 -8.35
C TYR A 770 28.92 -19.98 -9.69
N GLN A 771 28.17 -21.10 -9.78
CA GLN A 771 27.42 -21.43 -10.99
C GLN A 771 26.06 -20.71 -11.08
N SER A 772 25.41 -20.39 -9.96
CA SER A 772 24.10 -19.70 -9.96
C SER A 772 24.23 -18.20 -10.19
N VAL A 773 25.23 -17.56 -9.59
CA VAL A 773 25.39 -16.10 -9.67
C VAL A 773 25.98 -15.67 -11.02
N ALA A 774 26.78 -16.53 -11.66
CA ALA A 774 27.27 -16.28 -13.02
C ALA A 774 26.12 -16.22 -14.05
N THR A 775 25.06 -17.03 -13.87
CA THR A 775 23.90 -17.03 -14.77
C THR A 775 23.02 -15.79 -14.58
N ASP A 776 22.91 -15.29 -13.34
CA ASP A 776 22.13 -14.09 -13.03
C ASP A 776 22.81 -12.80 -13.53
N ILE A 777 24.15 -12.73 -13.49
CA ILE A 777 24.91 -11.60 -14.04
C ILE A 777 24.82 -11.56 -15.58
N GLU A 778 24.82 -12.70 -16.26
CA GLU A 778 24.59 -12.76 -17.72
C GLU A 778 23.16 -12.34 -18.10
N HIS A 779 22.16 -12.68 -17.28
CA HIS A 779 20.77 -12.25 -17.46
C HIS A 779 20.54 -10.75 -17.20
N GLN A 780 21.29 -10.16 -16.26
CA GLN A 780 21.22 -8.73 -15.97
C GLN A 780 21.91 -7.90 -17.08
N GLN A 781 23.07 -8.35 -17.58
CA GLN A 781 23.78 -7.69 -18.67
C GLN A 781 23.05 -7.77 -20.02
N THR A 782 22.24 -8.81 -20.25
CA THR A 782 21.34 -8.89 -21.42
C THR A 782 20.10 -8.01 -21.28
N ARG A 783 19.56 -7.81 -20.06
CA ARG A 783 18.48 -6.84 -19.80
C ARG A 783 18.92 -5.39 -20.04
N ASP A 784 20.12 -5.03 -19.63
CA ASP A 784 20.64 -3.66 -19.81
C ASP A 784 21.00 -3.35 -21.27
N ARG A 785 21.38 -4.37 -22.07
CA ARG A 785 21.60 -4.22 -23.53
C ARG A 785 20.31 -4.09 -24.34
N VAL A 786 19.18 -4.61 -23.86
CA VAL A 786 17.88 -4.51 -24.55
C VAL A 786 17.11 -3.25 -24.14
N GLY A 787 17.31 -2.75 -22.92
CA GLY A 787 16.72 -1.49 -22.44
C GLY A 787 17.20 -0.24 -23.17
N ASN A 788 18.43 -0.24 -23.70
CA ASN A 788 19.04 0.94 -24.33
C ASN A 788 18.83 1.05 -25.86
N ARG A 789 17.94 0.23 -26.45
CA ARG A 789 17.59 0.29 -27.89
C ARG A 789 16.13 0.67 -28.19
N ARG A 790 15.35 1.12 -27.19
CA ARG A 790 13.93 1.51 -27.39
C ARG A 790 13.56 2.92 -26.91
N SER A 791 14.51 3.85 -26.93
CA SER A 791 14.24 5.28 -26.73
C SER A 791 14.98 6.16 -27.75
N SER A 792 14.70 5.97 -29.04
CA SER A 792 15.01 6.99 -30.05
C SER A 792 14.12 6.80 -31.27
N GLY A 793 12.96 7.46 -31.27
CA GLY A 793 12.08 7.56 -32.42
C GLY A 793 11.04 8.65 -32.21
N GLY A 794 11.21 9.81 -32.87
CA GLY A 794 10.10 10.74 -33.12
C GLY A 794 10.30 12.21 -32.76
N SER A 795 11.01 12.94 -33.63
CA SER A 795 10.68 14.29 -34.14
C SER A 795 10.47 15.48 -33.19
N LYS A 796 11.36 16.48 -33.29
CA LYS A 796 11.02 17.87 -33.70
C LYS A 796 12.27 18.70 -34.05
N HIS A 797 12.05 19.66 -34.93
CA HIS A 797 12.98 20.42 -35.77
C HIS A 797 13.97 21.38 -35.08
N CYS A 798 15.19 21.40 -35.65
CA CYS A 798 15.97 22.54 -36.16
C CYS A 798 16.17 23.81 -35.29
N THR A 799 17.41 24.10 -34.89
CA THR A 799 18.19 25.24 -35.44
C THR A 799 19.66 25.23 -34.99
N SER A 800 20.50 25.72 -35.89
CA SER A 800 21.96 25.83 -35.85
C SER A 800 22.52 26.74 -34.76
N LEU A 801 23.72 26.43 -34.26
CA LEU A 801 24.85 27.38 -34.23
C LEU A 801 26.17 26.69 -33.83
N ARG A 802 27.18 26.91 -34.67
CA ARG A 802 28.58 26.51 -34.49
C ARG A 802 29.34 27.61 -33.72
N SER A 803 30.31 27.14 -32.93
CA SER A 803 31.62 27.75 -32.64
C SER A 803 31.76 28.87 -31.60
N GLN A 804 32.94 28.84 -30.96
CA GLN A 804 33.57 29.80 -30.03
C GLN A 804 33.11 29.64 -28.56
N THR A 805 33.95 29.50 -27.55
CA THR A 805 35.37 29.86 -27.37
C THR A 805 35.97 29.14 -26.14
N SER A 806 37.29 28.99 -26.18
CA SER A 806 38.17 28.49 -25.12
C SER A 806 38.28 29.42 -23.91
N SER A 807 38.48 28.87 -22.69
CA SER A 807 39.70 29.07 -21.86
C SER A 807 39.49 28.80 -20.35
N ARG A 808 40.58 28.31 -19.72
CA ARG A 808 40.84 27.98 -18.29
C ARG A 808 40.39 26.55 -17.88
N CYS A 809 41.23 25.50 -17.86
CA CYS A 809 42.60 25.31 -17.27
C CYS A 809 42.56 25.69 -15.79
N LYS A 810 42.81 24.89 -14.76
CA LYS A 810 43.61 23.67 -14.42
C LYS A 810 43.01 23.22 -13.05
N THR A 811 42.99 21.97 -12.60
CA THR A 811 44.13 21.08 -12.33
C THR A 811 43.60 19.66 -12.14
N CYS A 812 44.14 18.74 -12.94
CA CYS A 812 44.09 17.30 -12.75
C CYS A 812 45.43 16.86 -12.14
N LYS A 813 45.41 15.94 -11.18
CA LYS A 813 46.44 14.96 -10.80
C LYS A 813 46.02 14.37 -9.45
N SER A 814 46.10 13.09 -9.15
CA SER A 814 46.35 11.82 -9.83
C SER A 814 46.18 10.80 -8.69
N ARG A 815 45.59 9.62 -8.89
CA ARG A 815 46.32 8.43 -9.33
C ARG A 815 45.32 7.29 -9.52
N ARG A 816 45.37 6.71 -10.73
CA ARG A 816 45.09 5.29 -10.97
C ARG A 816 45.99 4.46 -10.05
N VAL A 817 45.56 3.25 -9.68
CA VAL A 817 46.30 2.00 -9.96
C VAL A 817 45.48 0.80 -9.47
N THR A 818 45.24 -0.09 -10.45
CA THR A 818 45.05 -1.56 -10.41
C THR A 818 43.96 -2.19 -9.55
N THR A 819 42.99 -2.73 -10.28
CA THR A 819 42.55 -4.13 -10.20
C THR A 819 43.62 -5.06 -9.62
N THR A 820 43.36 -5.62 -8.44
CA THR A 820 43.90 -6.93 -8.03
C THR A 820 42.91 -7.56 -7.05
N PHE A 821 42.57 -8.82 -7.32
CA PHE A 821 41.72 -9.71 -6.55
C PHE A 821 42.05 -9.75 -5.04
N CYS A 822 41.01 -9.75 -4.19
CA CYS A 822 40.79 -10.70 -3.09
C CYS A 822 39.37 -10.58 -2.55
#